data_AF-A0A6P5PUV4-F1
#
_entry.id   AF-A0A6P5PUV4-F1
#
_cell.length_a   1.000
_cell.length_b   1.000
_cell.length_c   1.000
_cell.angle_alpha   90.00
_cell.angle_beta   90.00
_cell.angle_gamma   90.00
#
_symmetry.space_group_name_H-M   'P 1'
#
loop_
_entity.id
_entity.type
_entity.pdbx_description
1 polymer ?
#
loop_
_entity_poly.entity_id
_entity_poly.type
_entity_poly.pdbx_seq_one_letter_code
_entity_poly.pdbx_strand_id
1 'polypeptide(L)'
;MVLSGVDKMIRLQKNTANIRNICVLAHVDHGKTTLADCLLSSNGIISSRLAGKLRYMDSREDEQVRGITMKSSAISLHYAEGNEEYLINLIDSPGHVDFSSEVSTAVRICDGCIIVVDAVEGVCPQTQAVLRQAWLENIRPVLVINKIDRLIVELKFTPQEAYSHLKNILEQINALTGTLFTSKVLEERAERETESQAKPHSEQGEQVYDWSAGLEDVDDSQLYFSPEQGNVVFTSAIDGWGFGIEHFARIYSQKIGIKKEVLLKTLWGDYYINMKAKKIMKVDQAKGKKPLFVQLILENIWSLYDAVLKKDKEKIDKIVTSLGLKIGAREARHSDPKVQINAICSQWLPISHAVLAMVCHKLPSPLDMTSERVEKLLCTGSQTFDSLPPETQALKAAFMKCGSEDTAPVIIFVSKMFAVDVKALPQNKPRPLTQEEMAQRRERARQRHAEKLAAAQGQTSQGPTQDGGALETSPHEDEPRGDEPDVASVSYQPTPQEESSQEAFIAFARVFSGIARRGKKIFVLGPKYSPVDFLERVPLGFSAPLEDLPPVPHMACCTLENLYLLMGRELEDLEEVPPGNVLGIGGLQDFVLKSATLCSLPSCPPFIPLNFEATPIVRVAVEPKHPSEMPQLVKGMKLLNQADPCVQVLIQETGEHVLVTAGEVHLQRCLDDLRERFAKIHISVSEPIIPFRETITKPPKVDMVNEEIGRQQKVAVIHQTKEEQSKIPEGIHVDSDGLITIPTPNKLATLSVRAIPLPEEVTRILEENSDLIRSMELLTSSLNEGRNTQAIHQKTQEKIWEFKGKLEKHLTGRKWRNTVDQIWSFGPRKCGPNILVSRSEDFQSSVWSGPAGRESKEASRFRDFGNSIVSGFQLATLSGPMCEEPLMGVCFVLEKWELNKCAEQGASDKQHQGQCDLVAEGQGEGKTCHVGDENQEQQDVCSEPFEETSQKGDSPVIDCYGPFSGQLIATMKEACRYALQVKPQRLMAAMYTCDIMATSDVLGRVYAVLSKREGRVLQEEMKEGTDMFIIKAVLPVAESFGFADEIRKRTSGLASPQLVFSHWEVIPSDPFWVPTTEEEYLHFGEKADSENQARKYMNAVRKRKGLYVEEKIVEHAEKQRTLSKNK
;
A
#
# COMPACT_ATOMS: atom_id res chain seq x y z
N MET A 1 -12.36 -14.64 -34.14
CA MET A 1 -13.36 -13.94 -33.33
C MET A 1 -13.14 -12.45 -33.60
N VAL A 2 -13.93 -11.84 -34.48
CA VAL A 2 -13.70 -10.45 -34.94
C VAL A 2 -14.81 -9.59 -34.30
N LEU A 3 -14.42 -8.65 -33.44
CA LEU A 3 -15.24 -7.68 -32.69
C LEU A 3 -16.63 -8.18 -32.23
N SER A 4 -16.69 -8.72 -31.01
CA SER A 4 -17.94 -8.90 -30.27
C SER A 4 -18.61 -7.54 -30.04
N GLY A 5 -19.86 -7.35 -30.49
CA GLY A 5 -20.59 -6.11 -30.20
C GLY A 5 -20.86 -5.91 -28.71
N VAL A 6 -20.95 -4.65 -28.28
CA VAL A 6 -21.22 -4.21 -26.89
C VAL A 6 -22.47 -4.88 -26.31
N ASP A 7 -23.53 -5.02 -27.12
CA ASP A 7 -24.77 -5.69 -26.71
C ASP A 7 -24.55 -7.15 -26.26
N LYS A 8 -23.58 -7.83 -26.88
CA LYS A 8 -23.22 -9.20 -26.49
C LYS A 8 -22.52 -9.20 -25.13
N MET A 9 -21.63 -8.23 -24.90
CA MET A 9 -20.93 -8.04 -23.63
C MET A 9 -21.92 -7.81 -22.48
N ILE A 10 -22.91 -6.94 -22.68
CA ILE A 10 -23.97 -6.65 -21.71
C ILE A 10 -24.79 -7.90 -21.40
N ARG A 11 -25.14 -8.71 -22.41
CA ARG A 11 -25.86 -9.98 -22.20
C ARG A 11 -25.05 -10.96 -21.37
N LEU A 12 -23.74 -11.05 -21.61
CA LEU A 12 -22.85 -11.93 -20.84
C LEU A 12 -22.65 -11.45 -19.42
N GLN A 13 -22.60 -10.12 -19.20
CA GLN A 13 -22.53 -9.55 -17.85
C GLN A 13 -23.69 -10.01 -16.97
N LYS A 14 -24.90 -10.17 -17.52
CA LYS A 14 -26.07 -10.65 -16.77
C LYS A 14 -25.91 -12.07 -16.25
N ASN A 15 -25.08 -12.90 -16.89
CA ASN A 15 -24.80 -14.25 -16.42
C ASN A 15 -23.60 -14.27 -15.46
N THR A 16 -23.88 -14.15 -14.17
CA THR A 16 -22.85 -14.03 -13.12
C THR A 16 -21.97 -15.26 -12.97
N ALA A 17 -22.45 -16.45 -13.36
CA ALA A 17 -21.68 -17.69 -13.29
C ALA A 17 -20.49 -17.71 -14.26
N ASN A 18 -20.57 -16.99 -15.38
CA ASN A 18 -19.57 -17.00 -16.44
C ASN A 18 -18.60 -15.81 -16.40
N ILE A 19 -18.63 -15.03 -15.32
CA ILE A 19 -17.71 -13.91 -15.11
C ILE A 19 -16.47 -14.41 -14.37
N ARG A 20 -15.28 -13.94 -14.78
CA ARG A 20 -14.02 -14.14 -14.05
C ARG A 20 -13.28 -12.82 -13.94
N ASN A 21 -13.02 -12.36 -12.72
CA ASN A 21 -12.17 -11.20 -12.48
C ASN A 21 -10.75 -11.67 -12.18
N ILE A 22 -9.80 -11.32 -13.04
CA ILE A 22 -8.42 -11.78 -12.97
C ILE A 22 -7.44 -10.60 -12.86
N CYS A 23 -6.45 -10.73 -11.99
CA CYS A 23 -5.32 -9.81 -11.91
C CYS A 23 -4.06 -10.49 -12.46
N VAL A 24 -3.29 -9.82 -13.31
CA VAL A 24 -1.95 -10.28 -13.71
C VAL A 24 -0.91 -9.73 -12.75
N LEU A 25 -0.14 -10.61 -12.15
CA LEU A 25 0.77 -10.39 -11.04
C LEU A 25 2.16 -10.93 -11.39
N ALA A 26 3.21 -10.13 -11.25
CA ALA A 26 4.58 -10.56 -11.54
C ALA A 26 5.61 -9.54 -11.09
N HIS A 27 6.86 -9.98 -11.02
CA HIS A 27 8.01 -9.09 -10.96
C HIS A 27 8.12 -8.20 -12.21
N VAL A 28 8.81 -7.05 -12.09
CA VAL A 28 9.21 -6.18 -13.20
C VAL A 28 9.88 -7.00 -14.30
N ASP A 29 9.60 -6.68 -15.55
CA ASP A 29 10.16 -7.32 -16.74
C ASP A 29 9.92 -8.83 -16.93
N HIS A 30 9.10 -9.50 -16.11
CA HIS A 30 8.66 -10.89 -16.37
C HIS A 30 7.70 -11.04 -17.57
N GLY A 31 7.35 -9.95 -18.26
CA GLY A 31 6.53 -9.96 -19.47
C GLY A 31 5.01 -9.91 -19.23
N LYS A 32 4.56 -9.29 -18.13
CA LYS A 32 3.11 -9.07 -17.83
C LYS A 32 2.38 -8.37 -18.97
N THR A 33 2.84 -7.17 -19.33
CA THR A 33 2.22 -6.33 -20.36
C THR A 33 2.25 -7.01 -21.72
N THR A 34 3.34 -7.74 -22.03
CA THR A 34 3.45 -8.54 -23.25
C THR A 34 2.41 -9.67 -23.28
N LEU A 35 2.21 -10.36 -22.16
CA LEU A 35 1.18 -11.38 -22.03
C LEU A 35 -0.22 -10.77 -22.17
N ALA A 36 -0.49 -9.64 -21.50
CA ALA A 36 -1.76 -8.92 -21.61
C ALA A 36 -2.06 -8.51 -23.07
N ASP A 37 -1.09 -7.94 -23.79
CA ASP A 37 -1.23 -7.59 -25.20
C ASP A 37 -1.57 -8.81 -26.09
N CYS A 38 -0.95 -9.96 -25.82
CA CYS A 38 -1.25 -11.20 -26.55
C CYS A 38 -2.68 -11.70 -26.27
N LEU A 39 -3.19 -11.54 -25.04
CA LEU A 39 -4.60 -11.82 -24.71
C LEU A 39 -5.56 -10.87 -25.45
N LEU A 40 -5.20 -9.58 -25.56
CA LEU A 40 -5.99 -8.57 -26.26
C LEU A 40 -6.05 -8.84 -27.78
N SER A 41 -4.94 -9.26 -28.36
CA SER A 41 -4.86 -9.60 -29.79
C SER A 41 -5.81 -10.72 -30.18
N SER A 42 -5.99 -11.75 -29.34
CA SER A 42 -6.89 -12.86 -29.65
C SER A 42 -8.35 -12.45 -29.66
N ASN A 43 -8.70 -11.39 -28.93
CA ASN A 43 -10.04 -10.83 -28.87
C ASN A 43 -10.33 -9.85 -30.01
N GLY A 44 -9.33 -9.55 -30.86
CA GLY A 44 -9.48 -8.64 -31.99
C GLY A 44 -9.55 -7.16 -31.59
N ILE A 45 -9.23 -6.83 -30.33
CA ILE A 45 -9.08 -5.44 -29.85
C ILE A 45 -7.84 -4.80 -30.49
N ILE A 46 -6.77 -5.60 -30.63
CA ILE A 46 -5.50 -5.21 -31.24
C ILE A 46 -5.20 -6.16 -32.40
N SER A 47 -4.55 -5.67 -33.45
CA SER A 47 -4.05 -6.54 -34.52
C SER A 47 -2.90 -7.44 -34.04
N SER A 48 -2.81 -8.67 -34.55
CA SER A 48 -1.79 -9.64 -34.15
C SER A 48 -0.34 -9.20 -34.40
N ARG A 49 -0.11 -8.30 -35.35
CA ARG A 49 1.23 -7.75 -35.63
C ARG A 49 1.70 -6.74 -34.59
N LEU A 50 0.74 -6.11 -33.93
CA LEU A 50 0.92 -5.05 -32.95
C LEU A 50 0.96 -5.59 -31.51
N ALA A 51 0.53 -6.85 -31.33
CA ALA A 51 0.59 -7.58 -30.08
C ALA A 51 2.03 -7.68 -29.53
N GLY A 52 2.19 -7.37 -28.25
CA GLY A 52 3.46 -7.46 -27.51
C GLY A 52 4.43 -6.30 -27.74
N LYS A 53 4.10 -5.35 -28.63
CA LYS A 53 4.94 -4.17 -28.94
C LYS A 53 4.34 -2.85 -28.48
N LEU A 54 3.03 -2.70 -28.60
CA LEU A 54 2.34 -1.43 -28.34
C LEU A 54 2.05 -1.16 -26.86
N ARG A 55 2.07 -2.19 -25.99
CA ARG A 55 1.75 -2.07 -24.56
C ARG A 55 0.44 -1.30 -24.36
N TYR A 56 -0.66 -1.85 -24.84
CA TYR A 56 -1.91 -1.12 -24.96
C TYR A 56 -2.47 -0.67 -23.59
N MET A 57 -2.26 -1.48 -22.55
CA MET A 57 -2.66 -1.22 -21.17
C MET A 57 -1.97 -0.01 -20.53
N ASP A 58 -0.75 0.30 -20.99
CA ASP A 58 0.02 1.46 -20.55
C ASP A 58 -0.53 2.70 -21.27
N SER A 59 -1.47 3.38 -20.62
CA SER A 59 -2.18 4.54 -21.19
C SER A 59 -1.35 5.81 -21.16
N ARG A 60 -0.40 5.91 -20.22
CA ARG A 60 0.45 7.09 -20.05
C ARG A 60 1.68 7.02 -20.95
N GLU A 61 2.12 8.18 -21.44
CA GLU A 61 3.36 8.28 -22.21
C GLU A 61 4.59 7.92 -21.35
N ASP A 62 4.61 8.35 -20.08
CA ASP A 62 5.69 8.03 -19.13
C ASP A 62 5.88 6.52 -18.92
N GLU A 63 4.77 5.76 -18.87
CA GLU A 63 4.79 4.30 -18.70
C GLU A 63 5.45 3.63 -19.91
N GLN A 64 5.10 4.10 -21.11
CA GLN A 64 5.66 3.60 -22.36
C GLN A 64 7.15 3.94 -22.49
N VAL A 65 7.57 5.15 -22.10
CA VAL A 65 8.98 5.59 -22.15
C VAL A 65 9.84 4.84 -21.14
N ARG A 66 9.37 4.71 -19.89
CA ARG A 66 10.10 4.00 -18.83
C ARG A 66 10.05 2.47 -19.00
N GLY A 67 9.08 1.99 -19.76
CA GLY A 67 8.86 0.57 -19.95
C GLY A 67 8.36 -0.15 -18.70
N ILE A 68 7.72 0.56 -17.77
CA ILE A 68 7.12 -0.02 -16.56
C ILE A 68 5.65 0.41 -16.43
N THR A 69 4.77 -0.54 -16.14
CA THR A 69 3.38 -0.25 -15.79
C THR A 69 3.34 0.41 -14.41
N MET A 70 2.76 1.61 -14.32
CA MET A 70 2.65 2.36 -13.07
C MET A 70 1.21 2.39 -12.56
N LYS A 71 0.22 2.47 -13.45
CA LYS A 71 -1.22 2.47 -13.12
C LYS A 71 -1.88 1.14 -13.42
N SER A 72 -2.74 0.67 -12.52
CA SER A 72 -3.62 -0.46 -12.84
C SER A 72 -4.71 -0.05 -13.84
N SER A 73 -4.85 -0.83 -14.92
CA SER A 73 -5.85 -0.66 -15.99
C SER A 73 -6.70 -1.94 -16.10
N ALA A 74 -7.98 -1.80 -16.44
CA ALA A 74 -8.91 -2.93 -16.59
C ALA A 74 -9.45 -3.01 -18.02
N ILE A 75 -9.55 -4.23 -18.56
CA ILE A 75 -10.19 -4.55 -19.84
C ILE A 75 -11.07 -5.78 -19.66
N SER A 76 -12.25 -5.77 -20.26
CA SER A 76 -13.11 -6.96 -20.32
C SER A 76 -12.90 -7.72 -21.64
N LEU A 77 -12.62 -9.01 -21.53
CA LEU A 77 -12.34 -9.95 -22.62
C LEU A 77 -13.50 -10.93 -22.80
N HIS A 78 -13.81 -11.27 -24.05
CA HIS A 78 -14.82 -12.26 -24.40
C HIS A 78 -14.14 -13.57 -24.83
N TYR A 79 -14.33 -14.65 -24.08
CA TYR A 79 -13.79 -15.96 -24.43
C TYR A 79 -14.91 -16.96 -24.67
N ALA A 80 -14.87 -17.68 -25.79
CA ALA A 80 -15.85 -18.73 -26.09
C ALA A 80 -15.14 -20.08 -26.19
N GLU A 81 -15.53 -21.02 -25.33
CA GLU A 81 -15.05 -22.39 -25.31
C GLU A 81 -16.19 -23.35 -25.61
N GLY A 82 -16.23 -23.84 -26.85
CA GLY A 82 -17.31 -24.71 -27.31
C GLY A 82 -18.66 -23.98 -27.32
N ASN A 83 -19.57 -24.40 -26.43
CA ASN A 83 -20.91 -23.82 -26.29
C ASN A 83 -21.01 -22.78 -25.16
N GLU A 84 -19.98 -22.65 -24.33
CA GLU A 84 -19.99 -21.73 -23.20
C GLU A 84 -19.24 -20.44 -23.55
N GLU A 85 -19.84 -19.31 -23.19
CA GLU A 85 -19.28 -17.98 -23.37
C GLU A 85 -18.97 -17.37 -22.02
N TYR A 86 -17.74 -16.88 -21.88
CA TYR A 86 -17.14 -16.36 -20.66
C TYR A 86 -16.78 -14.89 -20.81
N LEU A 87 -16.99 -14.16 -19.72
CA LEU A 87 -16.61 -12.76 -19.57
C LEU A 87 -15.43 -12.66 -18.61
N ILE A 88 -14.26 -12.26 -19.11
CA ILE A 88 -13.05 -12.21 -18.30
C ILE A 88 -12.63 -10.76 -18.13
N ASN A 89 -12.79 -10.22 -16.93
CA ASN A 89 -12.31 -8.89 -16.58
C ASN A 89 -10.84 -8.99 -16.19
N LEU A 90 -9.96 -8.58 -17.09
CA LEU A 90 -8.51 -8.56 -16.94
C LEU A 90 -8.06 -7.22 -16.35
N ILE A 91 -7.46 -7.27 -15.16
CA ILE A 91 -6.77 -6.14 -14.54
C ILE A 91 -5.26 -6.35 -14.70
N ASP A 92 -4.60 -5.42 -15.38
CA ASP A 92 -3.14 -5.35 -15.41
C ASP A 92 -2.65 -4.54 -14.22
N SER A 93 -1.73 -5.09 -13.44
CA SER A 93 -1.23 -4.47 -12.21
C SER A 93 0.25 -4.12 -12.34
N PRO A 94 0.70 -3.03 -11.70
CA PRO A 94 2.09 -2.62 -11.80
C PRO A 94 3.02 -3.65 -11.19
N GLY A 95 4.20 -3.81 -11.80
CA GLY A 95 5.20 -4.76 -11.32
C GLY A 95 6.18 -4.21 -10.30
N HIS A 96 6.27 -2.89 -10.15
CA HIS A 96 7.33 -2.26 -9.36
C HIS A 96 6.96 -2.18 -7.87
N VAL A 97 7.94 -2.38 -6.97
CA VAL A 97 7.72 -2.37 -5.50
C VAL A 97 7.05 -1.09 -5.00
N ASP A 98 7.47 0.08 -5.50
CA ASP A 98 6.91 1.38 -5.11
C ASP A 98 5.40 1.51 -5.36
N PHE A 99 4.84 0.72 -6.29
CA PHE A 99 3.42 0.70 -6.64
C PHE A 99 2.69 -0.53 -6.07
N SER A 100 3.26 -1.18 -5.04
CA SER A 100 2.64 -2.32 -4.35
C SER A 100 1.23 -2.02 -3.82
N SER A 101 0.93 -0.76 -3.46
CA SER A 101 -0.43 -0.35 -3.08
C SER A 101 -1.45 -0.45 -4.20
N GLU A 102 -1.05 -0.15 -5.43
CA GLU A 102 -1.89 -0.36 -6.60
C GLU A 102 -2.13 -1.84 -6.87
N VAL A 103 -1.13 -2.69 -6.59
CA VAL A 103 -1.28 -4.15 -6.66
C VAL A 103 -2.28 -4.65 -5.63
N SER A 104 -2.17 -4.22 -4.36
CA SER A 104 -3.13 -4.61 -3.31
C SER A 104 -4.56 -4.16 -3.63
N THR A 105 -4.70 -2.96 -4.21
CA THR A 105 -5.97 -2.40 -4.70
C THR A 105 -6.59 -3.28 -5.78
N ALA A 106 -5.79 -3.70 -6.78
CA ALA A 106 -6.24 -4.55 -7.86
C ALA A 106 -6.60 -5.97 -7.40
N VAL A 107 -5.77 -6.58 -6.55
CA VAL A 107 -5.95 -7.95 -6.04
C VAL A 107 -7.27 -8.09 -5.29
N ARG A 108 -7.65 -7.10 -4.49
CA ARG A 108 -8.88 -7.13 -3.70
C ARG A 108 -10.16 -7.12 -4.54
N ILE A 109 -10.11 -6.48 -5.71
CA ILE A 109 -11.22 -6.47 -6.68
C ILE A 109 -11.35 -7.83 -7.39
N CYS A 110 -10.26 -8.59 -7.54
CA CYS A 110 -10.24 -9.83 -8.32
C CYS A 110 -10.64 -11.09 -7.55
N ASP A 111 -11.12 -12.11 -8.26
CA ASP A 111 -11.46 -13.43 -7.69
C ASP A 111 -10.30 -14.42 -7.84
N GLY A 112 -9.45 -14.20 -8.85
CA GLY A 112 -8.24 -14.97 -9.07
C GLY A 112 -7.09 -14.11 -9.56
N CYS A 113 -5.90 -14.68 -9.56
CA CYS A 113 -4.73 -14.04 -10.16
C CYS A 113 -3.93 -14.99 -11.03
N ILE A 114 -3.20 -14.38 -11.97
CA ILE A 114 -2.23 -15.03 -12.83
C ILE A 114 -0.86 -14.56 -12.35
N ILE A 115 -0.04 -15.50 -11.90
CA ILE A 115 1.33 -15.23 -11.44
C ILE A 115 2.27 -15.55 -12.59
N VAL A 116 2.97 -14.53 -13.10
CA VAL A 116 3.93 -14.68 -14.19
C VAL A 116 5.35 -14.76 -13.65
N VAL A 117 6.05 -15.85 -13.97
CA VAL A 117 7.42 -16.10 -13.55
C VAL A 117 8.30 -16.29 -14.78
N ASP A 118 9.44 -15.61 -14.84
CA ASP A 118 10.41 -15.80 -15.93
C ASP A 118 11.14 -17.14 -15.75
N ALA A 119 11.21 -17.93 -16.83
CA ALA A 119 11.91 -19.21 -16.84
C ALA A 119 13.43 -19.07 -16.65
N VAL A 120 14.04 -17.92 -16.95
CA VAL A 120 15.48 -17.69 -16.75
C VAL A 120 15.76 -17.16 -15.35
N GLU A 121 15.05 -16.12 -14.93
CA GLU A 121 15.31 -15.45 -13.64
C GLU A 121 14.77 -16.27 -12.46
N GLY A 122 13.79 -17.14 -12.72
CA GLY A 122 13.15 -17.99 -11.74
C GLY A 122 12.32 -17.18 -10.76
N VAL A 123 12.30 -17.62 -9.50
CA VAL A 123 11.54 -16.94 -8.46
C VAL A 123 12.32 -15.74 -7.93
N CYS A 124 11.64 -14.59 -7.84
CA CYS A 124 12.20 -13.32 -7.40
C CYS A 124 11.51 -12.85 -6.09
N PRO A 125 12.13 -11.96 -5.30
CA PRO A 125 11.55 -11.49 -4.03
C PRO A 125 10.14 -10.89 -4.17
N GLN A 126 9.91 -10.11 -5.22
CA GLN A 126 8.57 -9.60 -5.53
C GLN A 126 7.55 -10.71 -5.82
N THR A 127 7.95 -11.82 -6.43
CA THR A 127 7.04 -12.97 -6.63
C THR A 127 6.57 -13.51 -5.28
N GLN A 128 7.45 -13.56 -4.28
CA GLN A 128 7.10 -13.96 -2.91
C GLN A 128 6.15 -12.95 -2.25
N ALA A 129 6.42 -11.64 -2.37
CA ALA A 129 5.54 -10.60 -1.84
C ALA A 129 4.15 -10.68 -2.46
N VAL A 130 4.07 -10.78 -3.79
CA VAL A 130 2.80 -10.82 -4.51
C VAL A 130 2.03 -12.12 -4.26
N LEU A 131 2.72 -13.26 -4.13
CA LEU A 131 2.13 -14.50 -3.64
C LEU A 131 1.53 -14.29 -2.24
N ARG A 132 2.29 -13.71 -1.31
CA ARG A 132 1.82 -13.43 0.05
C ARG A 132 0.56 -12.56 0.05
N GLN A 133 0.51 -11.51 -0.77
CA GLN A 133 -0.68 -10.68 -0.94
C GLN A 133 -1.89 -11.47 -1.45
N ALA A 134 -1.69 -12.31 -2.47
CA ALA A 134 -2.72 -13.18 -3.01
C ALA A 134 -3.27 -14.15 -1.94
N TRP A 135 -2.37 -14.70 -1.10
CA TRP A 135 -2.70 -15.57 0.02
C TRP A 135 -3.48 -14.86 1.12
N LEU A 136 -3.05 -13.66 1.52
CA LEU A 136 -3.72 -12.84 2.55
C LEU A 136 -5.19 -12.56 2.19
N GLU A 137 -5.43 -12.23 0.92
CA GLU A 137 -6.74 -11.92 0.35
C GLU A 137 -7.57 -13.17 -0.05
N ASN A 138 -7.06 -14.39 0.20
CA ASN A 138 -7.71 -15.67 -0.13
C ASN A 138 -8.16 -15.74 -1.62
N ILE A 139 -7.35 -15.23 -2.56
CA ILE A 139 -7.61 -15.39 -3.99
C ILE A 139 -6.93 -16.65 -4.54
N ARG A 140 -7.50 -17.28 -5.56
CA ARG A 140 -6.88 -18.46 -6.19
C ARG A 140 -5.79 -18.05 -7.19
N PRO A 141 -4.52 -18.40 -6.98
CA PRO A 141 -3.47 -18.11 -7.94
C PRO A 141 -3.33 -19.21 -8.99
N VAL A 142 -2.96 -18.81 -10.20
CA VAL A 142 -2.64 -19.72 -11.31
C VAL A 142 -1.29 -19.32 -11.88
N LEU A 143 -0.43 -20.29 -12.20
CA LEU A 143 0.97 -20.04 -12.54
C LEU A 143 1.20 -20.04 -14.06
N VAL A 144 1.89 -19.01 -14.55
CA VAL A 144 2.38 -18.90 -15.92
C VAL A 144 3.91 -18.79 -15.89
N ILE A 145 4.59 -19.78 -16.45
CA ILE A 145 6.05 -19.73 -16.65
C ILE A 145 6.30 -19.15 -18.05
N ASN A 146 6.84 -17.94 -18.09
CA ASN A 146 7.06 -17.16 -19.30
C ASN A 146 8.54 -17.16 -19.73
N LYS A 147 8.79 -16.70 -20.97
CA LYS A 147 10.14 -16.56 -21.58
C LYS A 147 10.93 -17.86 -21.75
N ILE A 148 10.23 -18.96 -22.03
CA ILE A 148 10.87 -20.26 -22.31
C ILE A 148 11.77 -20.18 -23.56
N ASP A 149 11.47 -19.27 -24.49
CA ASP A 149 12.31 -18.96 -25.65
C ASP A 149 13.75 -18.60 -25.28
N ARG A 150 13.97 -17.93 -24.14
CA ARG A 150 15.32 -17.57 -23.68
C ARG A 150 16.14 -18.80 -23.26
N LEU A 151 15.50 -19.84 -22.71
CA LEU A 151 16.18 -21.12 -22.43
C LEU A 151 16.71 -21.77 -23.72
N ILE A 152 15.98 -21.59 -24.82
CA ILE A 152 16.31 -22.17 -26.14
C ILE A 152 17.38 -21.33 -26.84
N VAL A 153 17.18 -20.02 -26.92
CA VAL A 153 17.96 -19.12 -27.79
C VAL A 153 19.17 -18.53 -27.07
N GLU A 154 19.00 -18.07 -25.82
CA GLU A 154 20.06 -17.40 -25.06
C GLU A 154 20.94 -18.42 -24.34
N LEU A 155 20.34 -19.26 -23.48
CA LEU A 155 21.08 -20.25 -22.68
C LEU A 155 21.45 -21.52 -23.48
N LYS A 156 20.77 -21.76 -24.61
CA LYS A 156 20.98 -22.92 -25.49
C LYS A 156 20.97 -24.26 -24.75
N PHE A 157 20.09 -24.39 -23.77
CA PHE A 157 19.92 -25.63 -23.04
C PHE A 157 19.41 -26.75 -23.95
N THR A 158 19.77 -27.99 -23.59
CA THR A 158 19.12 -29.15 -24.18
C THR A 158 17.69 -29.29 -23.63
N PRO A 159 16.77 -29.95 -24.36
CA PRO A 159 15.40 -30.18 -23.88
C PRO A 159 15.33 -30.87 -22.51
N GLN A 160 16.32 -31.71 -22.19
CA GLN A 160 16.38 -32.42 -20.91
C GLN A 160 16.79 -31.48 -19.77
N GLU A 161 17.79 -30.63 -19.97
CA GLU A 161 18.21 -29.62 -18.98
C GLU A 161 17.11 -28.60 -18.73
N ALA A 162 16.44 -28.14 -19.79
CA ALA A 162 15.32 -27.22 -19.68
C ALA A 162 14.17 -27.81 -18.85
N TYR A 163 13.87 -29.11 -18.99
CA TYR A 163 12.87 -29.79 -18.16
C TYR A 163 13.27 -29.84 -16.68
N SER A 164 14.53 -30.20 -16.38
CA SER A 164 15.04 -30.17 -15.00
C SER A 164 14.96 -28.77 -14.39
N HIS A 165 15.31 -27.74 -15.17
CA HIS A 165 15.23 -26.34 -14.74
C HIS A 165 13.79 -25.90 -14.43
N LEU A 166 12.84 -26.20 -15.33
CA LEU A 166 11.42 -25.90 -15.12
C LEU A 166 10.85 -26.62 -13.88
N LYS A 167 11.32 -27.85 -13.61
CA LYS A 167 10.94 -28.59 -12.41
C LYS A 167 11.46 -27.90 -11.14
N ASN A 168 12.71 -27.44 -11.13
CA ASN A 168 13.29 -26.72 -9.99
C ASN A 168 12.52 -25.42 -9.69
N ILE A 169 12.11 -24.67 -10.72
CA ILE A 169 11.30 -23.45 -10.53
C ILE A 169 9.96 -23.79 -9.86
N LEU A 170 9.30 -24.86 -10.28
CA LEU A 170 8.04 -25.30 -9.67
C LEU A 170 8.23 -25.74 -8.21
N GLU A 171 9.31 -26.46 -7.91
CA GLU A 171 9.65 -26.86 -6.54
C GLU A 171 9.90 -25.65 -5.64
N GLN A 172 10.62 -24.63 -6.13
CA GLN A 172 10.83 -23.37 -5.40
C GLN A 172 9.51 -22.63 -5.10
N ILE A 173 8.61 -22.51 -6.08
CA ILE A 173 7.31 -21.85 -5.89
C ILE A 173 6.45 -22.65 -4.90
N ASN A 174 6.44 -23.97 -5.02
CA ASN A 174 5.71 -24.84 -4.10
C ASN A 174 6.28 -24.80 -2.68
N ALA A 175 7.59 -24.64 -2.51
CA ALA A 175 8.21 -24.44 -1.19
C ALA A 175 7.76 -23.12 -0.54
N LEU A 176 7.69 -22.04 -1.32
CA LEU A 176 7.15 -20.76 -0.84
C LEU A 176 5.67 -20.88 -0.46
N THR A 177 4.90 -21.55 -1.31
CA THR A 177 3.47 -21.76 -1.10
C THR A 177 3.23 -22.64 0.14
N GLY A 178 4.04 -23.68 0.33
CA GLY A 178 4.03 -24.53 1.52
C GLY A 178 4.43 -23.79 2.79
N THR A 179 5.35 -22.82 2.70
CA THR A 179 5.72 -21.95 3.84
C THR A 179 4.53 -21.09 4.28
N LEU A 180 3.84 -20.47 3.32
CA LEU A 180 2.65 -19.65 3.59
C LEU A 180 1.49 -20.50 4.14
N PHE A 181 1.28 -21.67 3.57
CA PHE A 181 0.25 -22.60 4.03
C PHE A 181 0.53 -23.12 5.44
N THR A 182 1.76 -23.56 5.70
CA THR A 182 2.17 -24.01 7.04
C THR A 182 1.98 -22.89 8.05
N SER A 183 2.33 -21.64 7.72
CA SER A 183 2.05 -20.47 8.57
C SER A 183 0.56 -20.36 8.89
N LYS A 184 -0.32 -20.44 7.89
CA LYS A 184 -1.77 -20.35 8.07
C LYS A 184 -2.33 -21.48 8.93
N VAL A 185 -1.93 -22.74 8.67
CA VAL A 185 -2.40 -23.88 9.46
C VAL A 185 -1.92 -23.78 10.91
N LEU A 186 -0.69 -23.30 11.13
CA LEU A 186 -0.17 -23.04 12.47
C LEU A 186 -0.94 -21.92 13.17
N GLU A 187 -1.28 -20.83 12.46
CA GLU A 187 -2.11 -19.74 12.98
C GLU A 187 -3.54 -20.22 13.32
N GLU A 188 -4.23 -20.90 12.40
CA GLU A 188 -5.57 -21.43 12.62
C GLU A 188 -5.61 -22.46 13.75
N ARG A 189 -4.57 -23.29 13.89
CA ARG A 189 -4.49 -24.22 15.03
C ARG A 189 -4.21 -23.49 16.32
N ALA A 190 -3.34 -22.49 16.33
CA ALA A 190 -3.12 -21.67 17.52
C ALA A 190 -4.45 -21.05 18.00
N GLU A 191 -5.32 -20.64 17.07
CA GLU A 191 -6.69 -20.16 17.35
C GLU A 191 -7.65 -21.28 17.82
N ARG A 192 -7.66 -22.45 17.18
CA ARG A 192 -8.56 -23.57 17.56
C ARG A 192 -8.15 -24.26 18.86
N GLU A 193 -6.86 -24.36 19.15
CA GLU A 193 -6.33 -24.92 20.39
C GLU A 193 -6.68 -24.03 21.58
N THR A 194 -6.72 -22.70 21.39
CA THR A 194 -7.24 -21.79 22.42
C THR A 194 -8.73 -22.00 22.68
N GLU A 195 -9.54 -22.25 21.65
CA GLU A 195 -10.99 -22.55 21.81
C GLU A 195 -11.24 -23.93 22.48
N SER A 196 -10.38 -24.92 22.22
CA SER A 196 -10.54 -26.29 22.72
C SER A 196 -10.25 -26.45 24.22
N GLN A 197 -9.31 -25.65 24.74
CA GLN A 197 -8.90 -25.70 26.16
C GLN A 197 -9.92 -25.05 27.11
N ALA A 198 -10.97 -24.39 26.59
CA ALA A 198 -12.05 -23.79 27.39
C ALA A 198 -13.10 -24.80 27.92
N LYS A 199 -13.01 -26.09 27.58
CA LYS A 199 -13.85 -27.17 28.15
C LYS A 199 -12.97 -28.12 28.98
N PRO A 200 -12.94 -27.99 30.32
CA PRO A 200 -11.97 -28.72 31.13
C PRO A 200 -12.52 -30.08 31.56
N HIS A 201 -12.89 -30.99 30.64
CA HIS A 201 -13.16 -32.40 31.00
C HIS A 201 -13.07 -33.34 29.79
N SER A 202 -11.88 -33.91 29.54
CA SER A 202 -11.70 -35.35 29.30
C SER A 202 -10.23 -35.70 28.98
N GLU A 203 -9.69 -36.56 29.85
CA GLU A 203 -8.67 -37.61 29.63
C GLU A 203 -7.22 -37.22 29.28
N GLN A 204 -6.36 -37.46 30.27
CA GLN A 204 -4.91 -37.49 30.17
C GLN A 204 -4.46 -38.80 29.50
N GLY A 205 -4.04 -38.71 28.24
CA GLY A 205 -3.34 -39.76 27.50
C GLY A 205 -2.14 -39.15 26.77
N GLU A 206 -1.01 -39.85 26.80
CA GLU A 206 0.33 -39.44 26.33
C GLU A 206 0.34 -38.62 25.03
N GLN A 207 0.61 -37.31 25.13
CA GLN A 207 0.90 -36.45 23.99
C GLN A 207 2.37 -36.58 23.58
N VAL A 208 2.67 -37.59 22.76
CA VAL A 208 3.81 -37.49 21.86
C VAL A 208 3.37 -36.55 20.73
N TYR A 209 3.90 -35.33 20.73
CA TYR A 209 3.60 -34.30 19.72
C TYR A 209 4.07 -34.76 18.35
N ASP A 210 3.15 -35.31 17.55
CA ASP A 210 3.39 -35.60 16.14
C ASP A 210 2.92 -34.40 15.31
N TRP A 211 3.85 -33.50 14.99
CA TRP A 211 3.60 -32.31 14.15
C TRP A 211 3.08 -32.67 12.75
N SER A 212 3.22 -33.95 12.33
CA SER A 212 2.83 -34.50 11.03
C SER A 212 1.33 -34.76 10.91
N ALA A 213 0.67 -35.22 11.97
CA ALA A 213 -0.63 -35.89 11.87
C ALA A 213 -1.79 -34.97 11.43
N GLY A 214 -1.77 -33.68 11.81
CA GLY A 214 -2.87 -32.76 11.46
C GLY A 214 -2.77 -32.17 10.04
N LEU A 215 -1.63 -32.30 9.36
CA LEU A 215 -1.49 -31.87 7.95
C LEU A 215 -2.17 -32.85 7.00
N GLU A 216 -2.49 -34.06 7.47
CA GLU A 216 -3.11 -35.12 6.68
C GLU A 216 -4.64 -34.96 6.54
N ASP A 217 -5.28 -34.16 7.41
CA ASP A 217 -6.73 -33.93 7.45
C ASP A 217 -7.22 -32.73 6.61
N VAL A 218 -6.32 -31.88 6.10
CA VAL A 218 -6.67 -30.71 5.27
C VAL A 218 -6.41 -31.03 3.79
N ASP A 219 -7.42 -30.84 2.94
CA ASP A 219 -7.30 -31.08 1.49
C ASP A 219 -6.48 -29.98 0.81
N ASP A 220 -5.16 -30.17 0.78
CA ASP A 220 -4.20 -29.23 0.19
C ASP A 220 -4.08 -29.38 -1.33
N SER A 221 -4.85 -30.28 -1.95
CA SER A 221 -4.65 -30.68 -3.33
C SER A 221 -4.81 -29.52 -4.32
N GLN A 222 -5.59 -28.49 -3.98
CA GLN A 222 -5.86 -27.34 -4.85
C GLN A 222 -4.85 -26.19 -4.69
N LEU A 223 -3.95 -26.29 -3.71
CA LEU A 223 -3.05 -25.22 -3.29
C LEU A 223 -1.72 -25.25 -4.05
N TYR A 224 -1.21 -26.45 -4.34
CA TYR A 224 0.08 -26.63 -4.98
C TYR A 224 0.03 -26.48 -6.50
N PHE A 225 1.06 -25.86 -7.06
CA PHE A 225 1.21 -25.72 -8.50
C PHE A 225 1.72 -27.03 -9.10
N SER A 226 0.88 -27.67 -9.92
CA SER A 226 1.16 -28.95 -10.54
C SER A 226 0.64 -28.97 -11.98
N PRO A 227 1.52 -29.06 -12.98
CA PRO A 227 1.10 -29.07 -14.39
C PRO A 227 0.07 -30.17 -14.73
N GLU A 228 0.06 -31.27 -13.98
CA GLU A 228 -0.93 -32.36 -14.10
C GLU A 228 -2.36 -31.92 -13.81
N GLN A 229 -2.53 -31.01 -12.84
CA GLN A 229 -3.82 -30.44 -12.50
C GLN A 229 -4.27 -29.41 -13.54
N GLY A 230 -3.35 -28.90 -14.36
CA GLY A 230 -3.62 -27.85 -15.34
C GLY A 230 -3.70 -26.44 -14.74
N ASN A 231 -3.10 -26.20 -13.57
CA ASN A 231 -2.93 -24.86 -12.98
C ASN A 231 -1.59 -24.19 -13.35
N VAL A 232 -0.80 -24.84 -14.21
CA VAL A 232 0.47 -24.30 -14.74
C VAL A 232 0.41 -24.29 -16.26
N VAL A 233 0.79 -23.16 -16.86
CA VAL A 233 0.99 -23.03 -18.30
C VAL A 233 2.40 -22.53 -18.62
N PHE A 234 2.90 -22.99 -19.76
CA PHE A 234 4.23 -22.68 -20.28
C PHE A 234 4.07 -21.74 -21.47
N THR A 235 4.68 -20.56 -21.41
CA THR A 235 4.45 -19.50 -22.40
C THR A 235 5.75 -18.87 -22.90
N SER A 236 5.68 -18.39 -24.13
CA SER A 236 6.58 -17.38 -24.68
C SER A 236 5.72 -16.26 -25.25
N ALA A 237 5.51 -15.20 -24.44
CA ALA A 237 4.67 -14.09 -24.84
C ALA A 237 5.26 -13.29 -26.02
N ILE A 238 6.59 -13.25 -26.16
CA ILE A 238 7.28 -12.52 -27.24
C ILE A 238 7.02 -13.17 -28.59
N ASP A 239 7.09 -14.51 -28.64
CA ASP A 239 6.85 -15.29 -29.85
C ASP A 239 5.37 -15.67 -30.03
N GLY A 240 4.48 -15.23 -29.12
CA GLY A 240 3.03 -15.33 -29.25
C GLY A 240 2.44 -16.71 -28.97
N TRP A 241 3.17 -17.62 -28.31
CA TRP A 241 2.71 -18.98 -28.07
C TRP A 241 2.69 -19.39 -26.61
N GLY A 242 1.78 -20.31 -26.30
CA GLY A 242 1.65 -20.86 -24.97
C GLY A 242 0.87 -22.16 -24.99
N PHE A 243 1.20 -23.05 -24.08
CA PHE A 243 0.53 -24.33 -23.97
C PHE A 243 0.39 -24.77 -22.51
N GLY A 244 -0.74 -25.42 -22.24
CA GLY A 244 -0.91 -26.28 -21.07
C GLY A 244 -0.74 -27.74 -21.47
N ILE A 245 -0.51 -28.61 -20.48
CA ILE A 245 -0.41 -30.06 -20.70
C ILE A 245 -1.71 -30.62 -21.31
N GLU A 246 -2.85 -30.01 -20.98
CA GLU A 246 -4.16 -30.40 -21.50
C GLU A 246 -4.24 -30.34 -23.03
N HIS A 247 -3.60 -29.36 -23.66
CA HIS A 247 -3.62 -29.21 -25.11
C HIS A 247 -2.90 -30.37 -25.80
N PHE A 248 -1.71 -30.73 -25.31
CA PHE A 248 -0.95 -31.87 -25.83
C PHE A 248 -1.59 -33.21 -25.49
N ALA A 249 -2.21 -33.34 -24.31
CA ALA A 249 -2.99 -34.53 -23.97
C ALA A 249 -4.13 -34.75 -24.99
N ARG A 250 -4.80 -33.67 -25.44
CA ARG A 250 -5.84 -33.71 -26.47
C ARG A 250 -5.28 -34.17 -27.84
N ILE A 251 -4.17 -33.58 -28.28
CA ILE A 251 -3.51 -33.93 -29.55
C ILE A 251 -3.04 -35.40 -29.55
N TYR A 252 -2.33 -35.82 -28.51
CA TYR A 252 -1.77 -37.17 -28.43
C TYR A 252 -2.81 -38.24 -28.13
N SER A 253 -3.92 -37.88 -27.46
CA SER A 253 -5.05 -38.80 -27.31
C SER A 253 -5.60 -39.22 -28.68
N GLN A 254 -5.76 -38.27 -29.60
CA GLN A 254 -6.20 -38.53 -30.97
C GLN A 254 -5.15 -39.30 -31.80
N LYS A 255 -3.86 -38.98 -31.66
CA LYS A 255 -2.79 -39.62 -32.45
C LYS A 255 -2.40 -41.02 -31.96
N ILE A 256 -2.32 -41.23 -30.64
CA ILE A 256 -1.80 -42.47 -30.04
C ILE A 256 -2.93 -43.42 -29.61
N GLY A 257 -4.13 -42.89 -29.33
CA GLY A 257 -5.30 -43.65 -28.88
C GLY A 257 -5.33 -43.91 -27.37
N ILE A 258 -4.55 -43.17 -26.58
CA ILE A 258 -4.54 -43.24 -25.11
C ILE A 258 -5.55 -42.22 -24.56
N LYS A 259 -6.27 -42.55 -23.47
CA LYS A 259 -7.22 -41.63 -22.82
C LYS A 259 -6.54 -40.35 -22.33
N LYS A 260 -7.20 -39.21 -22.50
CA LYS A 260 -6.73 -37.87 -22.08
C LYS A 260 -6.33 -37.83 -20.60
N GLU A 261 -7.15 -38.40 -19.71
CA GLU A 261 -6.90 -38.40 -18.25
C GLU A 261 -5.60 -39.13 -17.87
N VAL A 262 -5.29 -40.23 -18.55
CA VAL A 262 -4.05 -40.98 -18.31
C VAL A 262 -2.86 -40.16 -18.78
N LEU A 263 -2.98 -39.48 -19.92
CA LEU A 263 -1.93 -38.60 -20.43
C LEU A 263 -1.71 -37.39 -19.53
N LEU A 264 -2.75 -36.78 -18.97
CA LEU A 264 -2.61 -35.65 -18.04
C LEU A 264 -1.73 -36.00 -16.83
N LYS A 265 -1.91 -37.20 -16.26
CA LYS A 265 -1.12 -37.69 -15.12
C LYS A 265 0.28 -38.19 -15.46
N THR A 266 0.57 -38.44 -16.75
CA THR A 266 1.81 -39.12 -17.16
C THR A 266 2.69 -38.29 -18.09
N LEU A 267 2.17 -37.20 -18.64
CA LEU A 267 2.94 -36.27 -19.48
C LEU A 267 3.94 -35.47 -18.64
N TRP A 268 3.58 -35.12 -17.41
CA TRP A 268 4.47 -34.52 -16.43
C TRP A 268 5.04 -35.59 -15.50
N GLY A 269 6.29 -35.45 -15.07
CA GLY A 269 6.97 -36.40 -14.19
C GLY A 269 7.84 -37.44 -14.92
N ASP A 270 8.33 -38.40 -14.14
CA ASP A 270 9.33 -39.37 -14.58
C ASP A 270 8.70 -40.59 -15.24
N TYR A 271 7.92 -40.35 -16.29
CA TYR A 271 7.35 -41.40 -17.13
C TYR A 271 8.06 -41.43 -18.47
N TYR A 272 8.17 -42.62 -19.09
CA TYR A 272 8.61 -42.78 -20.48
C TYR A 272 7.66 -43.70 -21.23
N ILE A 273 7.50 -43.45 -22.54
CA ILE A 273 6.71 -44.31 -23.41
C ILE A 273 7.63 -45.29 -24.12
N ASN A 274 7.31 -46.59 -24.03
CA ASN A 274 7.94 -47.56 -24.92
C ASN A 274 7.15 -47.59 -26.23
N MET A 275 7.68 -46.92 -27.26
CA MET A 275 7.03 -46.82 -28.58
C MET A 275 6.70 -48.20 -29.20
N LYS A 276 7.45 -49.26 -28.86
CA LYS A 276 7.18 -50.61 -29.35
C LYS A 276 5.94 -51.24 -28.71
N ALA A 277 5.67 -50.94 -27.44
CA ALA A 277 4.57 -51.53 -26.68
C ALA A 277 3.37 -50.59 -26.49
N LYS A 278 3.51 -49.30 -26.87
CA LYS A 278 2.55 -48.22 -26.57
C LYS A 278 2.10 -48.20 -25.09
N LYS A 279 3.00 -48.59 -24.18
CA LYS A 279 2.79 -48.58 -22.74
C LYS A 279 3.64 -47.49 -22.10
N ILE A 280 3.02 -46.78 -21.18
CA ILE A 280 3.67 -45.77 -20.32
C ILE A 280 4.23 -46.50 -19.11
N MET A 281 5.51 -46.27 -18.81
CA MET A 281 6.19 -46.86 -17.65
C MET A 281 6.91 -45.77 -16.87
N LYS A 282 7.07 -45.95 -15.56
CA LYS A 282 7.90 -45.05 -14.73
C LYS A 282 9.38 -45.27 -15.06
N VAL A 283 10.14 -44.19 -15.16
CA VAL A 283 11.57 -44.20 -15.48
C VAL A 283 12.36 -44.86 -14.34
N ASP A 284 13.13 -45.89 -14.69
CA ASP A 284 14.26 -46.32 -13.86
C ASP A 284 15.41 -45.36 -14.09
N GLN A 285 15.79 -44.57 -13.07
CA GLN A 285 16.87 -43.58 -13.15
C GLN A 285 18.21 -44.19 -13.64
N ALA A 286 18.41 -45.50 -13.44
CA ALA A 286 19.59 -46.25 -13.88
C ALA A 286 19.78 -46.35 -15.41
N LYS A 287 18.76 -46.08 -16.24
CA LYS A 287 18.82 -46.26 -17.72
C LYS A 287 18.83 -44.96 -18.53
N GLY A 288 18.90 -43.79 -17.89
CA GLY A 288 19.04 -42.50 -18.58
C GLY A 288 17.98 -42.22 -19.67
N LYS A 289 16.77 -42.77 -19.51
CA LYS A 289 15.70 -42.61 -20.50
C LYS A 289 15.03 -41.24 -20.35
N LYS A 290 14.85 -40.55 -21.47
CA LYS A 290 14.19 -39.23 -21.53
C LYS A 290 12.72 -39.32 -21.07
N PRO A 291 12.21 -38.37 -20.27
CA PRO A 291 10.80 -38.28 -19.90
C PRO A 291 9.86 -38.05 -21.09
N LEU A 292 8.55 -38.35 -20.93
CA LEU A 292 7.52 -38.09 -21.96
C LEU A 292 7.47 -36.62 -22.36
N PHE A 293 7.52 -35.70 -21.38
CA PHE A 293 7.48 -34.26 -21.64
C PHE A 293 8.57 -33.82 -22.62
N VAL A 294 9.79 -34.31 -22.39
CA VAL A 294 10.95 -33.98 -23.21
C VAL A 294 10.81 -34.56 -24.62
N GLN A 295 10.46 -35.85 -24.73
CA GLN A 295 10.37 -36.56 -26.01
C GLN A 295 9.24 -36.04 -26.92
N LEU A 296 8.09 -35.70 -26.35
CA LEU A 296 6.90 -35.37 -27.13
C LEU A 296 6.70 -33.85 -27.30
N ILE A 297 7.05 -33.05 -26.30
CA ILE A 297 6.74 -31.62 -26.31
C ILE A 297 8.00 -30.81 -26.62
N LEU A 298 8.99 -30.84 -25.73
CA LEU A 298 10.16 -29.95 -25.84
C LEU A 298 11.01 -30.24 -27.08
N GLU A 299 11.25 -31.50 -27.46
CA GLU A 299 12.01 -31.82 -28.66
C GLU A 299 11.40 -31.25 -29.96
N ASN A 300 10.06 -31.22 -30.06
CA ASN A 300 9.38 -30.65 -31.22
C ASN A 300 9.54 -29.13 -31.29
N ILE A 301 9.45 -28.46 -30.13
CA ILE A 301 9.64 -27.01 -30.04
C ILE A 301 11.10 -26.66 -30.36
N TRP A 302 12.07 -27.36 -29.75
CA TRP A 302 13.50 -27.14 -30.04
C TRP A 302 13.82 -27.39 -31.51
N SER A 303 13.28 -28.46 -32.11
CA SER A 303 13.47 -28.73 -33.54
C SER A 303 12.88 -27.63 -34.43
N LEU A 304 11.78 -27.00 -34.02
CA LEU A 304 11.19 -25.86 -34.71
C LEU A 304 12.11 -24.63 -34.62
N TYR A 305 12.56 -24.27 -33.42
CA TYR A 305 13.48 -23.16 -33.23
C TYR A 305 14.78 -23.37 -34.01
N ASP A 306 15.37 -24.56 -33.94
CA ASP A 306 16.57 -24.92 -34.70
C ASP A 306 16.39 -24.80 -36.21
N ALA A 307 15.24 -25.28 -36.73
CA ALA A 307 14.95 -25.21 -38.16
C ALA A 307 14.81 -23.76 -38.64
N VAL A 308 14.15 -22.90 -37.85
CA VAL A 308 13.95 -21.50 -38.22
C VAL A 308 15.23 -20.67 -38.03
N LEU A 309 15.99 -20.90 -36.96
CA LEU A 309 17.28 -20.25 -36.73
C LEU A 309 18.31 -20.59 -37.81
N LYS A 310 18.36 -21.85 -38.25
CA LYS A 310 19.24 -22.31 -39.35
C LYS A 310 18.69 -21.99 -40.75
N LYS A 311 17.47 -21.47 -40.85
CA LYS A 311 16.74 -21.18 -42.10
C LYS A 311 16.57 -22.41 -43.02
N ASP A 312 16.36 -23.58 -42.42
CA ASP A 312 16.15 -24.85 -43.12
C ASP A 312 14.71 -24.95 -43.67
N LYS A 313 14.45 -24.42 -44.87
CA LYS A 313 13.11 -24.42 -45.49
C LYS A 313 12.46 -25.81 -45.57
N GLU A 314 13.21 -26.83 -45.95
CA GLU A 314 12.68 -28.20 -46.07
C GLU A 314 12.20 -28.77 -44.74
N LYS A 315 12.89 -28.46 -43.62
CA LYS A 315 12.48 -28.92 -42.30
C LYS A 315 11.26 -28.15 -41.81
N ILE A 316 11.21 -26.85 -42.06
CA ILE A 316 10.05 -26.02 -41.74
C ILE A 316 8.81 -26.56 -42.48
N ASP A 317 8.90 -26.79 -43.78
CA ASP A 317 7.78 -27.32 -44.58
C ASP A 317 7.33 -28.72 -44.09
N LYS A 318 8.26 -29.58 -43.70
CA LYS A 318 7.95 -30.89 -43.08
C LYS A 318 7.20 -30.72 -41.75
N ILE A 319 7.63 -29.80 -40.89
CA ILE A 319 6.98 -29.53 -39.60
C ILE A 319 5.58 -28.95 -39.82
N VAL A 320 5.44 -27.98 -40.73
CA VAL A 320 4.17 -27.35 -41.09
C VAL A 320 3.18 -28.37 -41.63
N THR A 321 3.64 -29.27 -42.48
CA THR A 321 2.81 -30.37 -43.02
C THR A 321 2.43 -31.37 -41.92
N SER A 322 3.35 -31.71 -41.02
CA SER A 322 3.10 -32.63 -39.89
C SER A 322 2.10 -32.08 -38.86
N LEU A 323 2.12 -30.76 -38.66
CA LEU A 323 1.23 -30.03 -37.75
C LEU A 323 -0.08 -29.60 -38.42
N GLY A 324 -0.16 -29.65 -39.76
CA GLY A 324 -1.35 -29.25 -40.53
C GLY A 324 -1.58 -27.74 -40.58
N LEU A 325 -0.53 -26.93 -40.49
CA LEU A 325 -0.62 -25.46 -40.44
C LEU A 325 -0.63 -24.84 -41.84
N LYS A 326 -1.29 -23.69 -42.00
CA LYS A 326 -1.36 -22.95 -43.28
C LYS A 326 -0.68 -21.59 -43.12
N ILE A 327 0.59 -21.50 -43.49
CA ILE A 327 1.36 -20.25 -43.39
C ILE A 327 1.09 -19.36 -44.61
N GLY A 328 0.93 -18.05 -44.38
CA GLY A 328 0.83 -17.07 -45.46
C GLY A 328 2.13 -16.95 -46.26
N ALA A 329 2.04 -16.89 -47.59
CA ALA A 329 3.20 -16.83 -48.48
C ALA A 329 4.12 -15.59 -48.25
N ARG A 330 3.58 -14.52 -47.66
CA ARG A 330 4.33 -13.30 -47.30
C ARG A 330 5.19 -13.50 -46.05
N GLU A 331 4.67 -14.21 -45.05
CA GLU A 331 5.34 -14.47 -43.77
C GLU A 331 6.44 -15.51 -43.93
N ALA A 332 6.21 -16.54 -44.75
CA ALA A 332 7.22 -17.55 -45.07
C ALA A 332 8.44 -17.00 -45.85
N ARG A 333 8.29 -15.85 -46.51
CA ARG A 333 9.36 -15.16 -47.26
C ARG A 333 10.04 -14.06 -46.46
N HIS A 334 9.55 -13.74 -45.27
CA HIS A 334 10.11 -12.65 -44.47
C HIS A 334 11.55 -12.98 -44.04
N SER A 335 12.44 -11.98 -44.06
CA SER A 335 13.87 -12.19 -43.74
C SER A 335 14.09 -12.54 -42.26
N ASP A 336 13.24 -11.99 -41.39
CA ASP A 336 13.36 -12.11 -39.95
C ASP A 336 12.77 -13.43 -39.44
N PRO A 337 13.57 -14.29 -38.77
CA PRO A 337 13.10 -15.58 -38.26
C PRO A 337 12.02 -15.43 -37.20
N LYS A 338 12.05 -14.35 -36.40
CA LYS A 338 11.06 -14.11 -35.33
C LYS A 338 9.64 -13.94 -35.85
N VAL A 339 9.48 -13.27 -36.99
CA VAL A 339 8.15 -13.09 -37.63
C VAL A 339 7.61 -14.44 -38.11
N GLN A 340 8.50 -15.28 -38.66
CA GLN A 340 8.14 -16.62 -39.11
C GLN A 340 7.77 -17.54 -37.93
N ILE A 341 8.53 -17.50 -36.83
CA ILE A 341 8.21 -18.23 -35.59
C ILE A 341 6.84 -17.77 -35.06
N ASN A 342 6.63 -16.46 -34.92
CA ASN A 342 5.39 -15.93 -34.40
C ASN A 342 4.18 -16.34 -35.26
N ALA A 343 4.30 -16.30 -36.59
CA ALA A 343 3.23 -16.75 -37.49
C ALA A 343 2.89 -18.24 -37.33
N ILE A 344 3.91 -19.11 -37.22
CA ILE A 344 3.72 -20.55 -37.03
C ILE A 344 3.12 -20.84 -35.66
N CYS A 345 3.72 -20.27 -34.61
CA CYS A 345 3.38 -20.58 -33.24
C CYS A 345 2.04 -19.96 -32.83
N SER A 346 1.65 -18.80 -33.37
CA SER A 346 0.33 -18.20 -33.15
C SER A 346 -0.82 -19.04 -33.70
N GLN A 347 -0.60 -19.78 -34.81
CA GLN A 347 -1.60 -20.69 -35.35
C GLN A 347 -1.58 -22.05 -34.63
N TRP A 348 -0.39 -22.52 -34.27
CA TRP A 348 -0.23 -23.84 -33.67
C TRP A 348 -0.66 -23.88 -32.21
N LEU A 349 -0.14 -22.97 -31.39
CA LEU A 349 -0.31 -22.93 -29.94
C LEU A 349 -0.67 -21.51 -29.49
N PRO A 350 -1.91 -21.03 -29.75
CA PRO A 350 -2.32 -19.70 -29.33
C PRO A 350 -2.26 -19.58 -27.80
N ILE A 351 -1.43 -18.64 -27.32
CA ILE A 351 -1.27 -18.38 -25.88
C ILE A 351 -2.60 -18.06 -25.19
N SER A 352 -3.47 -17.31 -25.85
CA SER A 352 -4.73 -16.84 -25.28
C SER A 352 -5.71 -17.97 -25.01
N HIS A 353 -5.78 -18.97 -25.89
CA HIS A 353 -6.60 -20.15 -25.62
C HIS A 353 -6.05 -20.95 -24.44
N ALA A 354 -4.72 -21.13 -24.34
CA ALA A 354 -4.12 -21.86 -23.23
C ALA A 354 -4.36 -21.19 -21.87
N VAL A 355 -4.16 -19.86 -21.80
CA VAL A 355 -4.29 -19.10 -20.55
C VAL A 355 -5.77 -18.90 -20.17
N LEU A 356 -6.64 -18.54 -21.11
CA LEU A 356 -8.05 -18.27 -20.81
C LEU A 356 -8.84 -19.55 -20.49
N ALA A 357 -8.55 -20.68 -21.16
CA ALA A 357 -9.16 -21.97 -20.79
C ALA A 357 -8.76 -22.39 -19.37
N MET A 358 -7.48 -22.22 -19.01
CA MET A 358 -6.99 -22.48 -17.66
C MET A 358 -7.70 -21.62 -16.62
N VAL A 359 -7.87 -20.32 -16.91
CA VAL A 359 -8.63 -19.38 -16.07
C VAL A 359 -10.07 -19.86 -15.87
N CYS A 360 -10.78 -20.23 -16.95
CA CYS A 360 -12.18 -20.64 -16.84
C CYS A 360 -12.36 -21.93 -16.02
N HIS A 361 -11.47 -22.91 -16.19
CA HIS A 361 -11.54 -24.19 -15.49
C HIS A 361 -11.11 -24.14 -14.02
N LYS A 362 -10.16 -23.27 -13.66
CA LYS A 362 -9.54 -23.25 -12.32
C LYS A 362 -10.01 -22.13 -11.43
N LEU A 363 -10.29 -20.96 -12.00
CA LEU A 363 -10.69 -19.80 -11.21
C LEU A 363 -12.17 -19.89 -10.85
N PRO A 364 -12.52 -19.55 -9.60
CA PRO A 364 -13.90 -19.59 -9.12
C PRO A 364 -14.74 -18.52 -9.81
N SER A 365 -16.04 -18.76 -9.89
CA SER A 365 -17.01 -17.73 -10.26
C SER A 365 -17.16 -16.75 -9.10
N PRO A 366 -17.63 -15.51 -9.33
CA PRO A 366 -17.94 -14.58 -8.23
C PRO A 366 -19.05 -15.12 -7.29
N LEU A 367 -19.81 -16.13 -7.72
CA LEU A 367 -20.76 -16.88 -6.91
C LEU A 367 -20.09 -17.80 -5.86
N ASP A 368 -18.90 -18.28 -6.16
CA ASP A 368 -18.17 -19.27 -5.35
C ASP A 368 -17.27 -18.60 -4.29
N MET A 369 -17.58 -17.35 -3.90
CA MET A 369 -16.78 -16.60 -2.95
C MET A 369 -16.82 -17.26 -1.57
N THR A 370 -15.64 -17.55 -1.00
CA THR A 370 -15.51 -18.19 0.31
C THR A 370 -16.05 -17.31 1.43
N SER A 371 -16.76 -17.89 2.40
CA SER A 371 -17.27 -17.17 3.58
C SER A 371 -16.16 -16.43 4.35
N GLU A 372 -14.97 -17.04 4.45
CA GLU A 372 -13.79 -16.43 5.08
C GLU A 372 -13.40 -15.10 4.43
N ARG A 373 -13.50 -15.02 3.09
CA ARG A 373 -13.14 -13.81 2.36
C ARG A 373 -14.14 -12.69 2.63
N VAL A 374 -15.43 -13.02 2.70
CA VAL A 374 -16.49 -12.05 3.03
C VAL A 374 -16.31 -11.50 4.45
N GLU A 375 -16.00 -12.38 5.39
CA GLU A 375 -15.73 -11.97 6.78
C GLU A 375 -14.52 -11.05 6.87
N LYS A 376 -13.42 -11.38 6.20
CA LYS A 376 -12.22 -10.51 6.12
C LYS A 376 -12.53 -9.14 5.49
N LEU A 377 -13.44 -9.06 4.51
CA LEU A 377 -13.80 -7.79 3.89
C LEU A 377 -14.71 -6.92 4.79
N LEU A 378 -15.64 -7.54 5.53
CA LEU A 378 -16.63 -6.85 6.37
C LEU A 378 -16.08 -6.45 7.75
N CYS A 379 -15.14 -7.20 8.30
CA CYS A 379 -14.65 -6.98 9.65
C CYS A 379 -13.52 -5.96 9.67
N THR A 380 -13.56 -4.95 10.53
CA THR A 380 -12.45 -4.00 10.68
C THR A 380 -11.35 -4.62 11.52
N GLY A 381 -10.25 -5.03 10.88
CA GLY A 381 -8.99 -5.47 11.49
C GLY A 381 -9.15 -6.41 12.69
N SER A 382 -9.18 -5.84 13.89
CA SER A 382 -9.24 -6.55 15.17
C SER A 382 -10.63 -7.04 15.60
N GLN A 383 -11.70 -6.56 14.96
CA GLN A 383 -13.08 -7.00 15.25
C GLN A 383 -13.36 -8.32 14.55
N THR A 384 -14.01 -9.25 15.24
CA THR A 384 -14.48 -10.51 14.65
C THR A 384 -15.87 -10.33 14.04
N PHE A 385 -16.22 -11.15 13.06
CA PHE A 385 -17.54 -11.10 12.43
C PHE A 385 -18.69 -11.25 13.44
N ASP A 386 -18.48 -12.09 14.45
CA ASP A 386 -19.44 -12.35 15.53
C ASP A 386 -19.69 -11.13 16.45
N SER A 387 -18.81 -10.13 16.40
CA SER A 387 -18.98 -8.88 17.17
C SER A 387 -19.87 -7.85 16.46
N LEU A 388 -20.21 -8.07 15.19
CA LEU A 388 -21.02 -7.14 14.41
C LEU A 388 -22.51 -7.27 14.73
N PRO A 389 -23.31 -6.20 14.54
CA PRO A 389 -24.76 -6.25 14.73
C PRO A 389 -25.45 -7.33 13.89
N PRO A 390 -26.56 -7.94 14.36
CA PRO A 390 -27.28 -8.98 13.61
C PRO A 390 -27.75 -8.56 12.21
N GLU A 391 -28.12 -7.28 12.04
CA GLU A 391 -28.48 -6.72 10.73
C GLU A 391 -27.30 -6.72 9.75
N THR A 392 -26.10 -6.39 10.24
CA THR A 392 -24.87 -6.48 9.48
C THR A 392 -24.51 -7.93 9.17
N GLN A 393 -24.74 -8.83 10.12
CA GLN A 393 -24.51 -10.26 9.94
C GLN A 393 -25.39 -10.84 8.81
N ALA A 394 -26.62 -10.34 8.66
CA ALA A 394 -27.52 -10.75 7.59
C ALA A 394 -26.97 -10.39 6.18
N LEU A 395 -26.15 -9.35 6.05
CA LEU A 395 -25.53 -8.98 4.77
C LEU A 395 -24.61 -10.08 4.23
N LYS A 396 -23.96 -10.88 5.10
CA LYS A 396 -23.13 -12.02 4.67
C LYS A 396 -23.89 -12.98 3.77
N ALA A 397 -25.17 -13.24 4.07
CA ALA A 397 -26.00 -14.08 3.21
C ALA A 397 -26.23 -13.46 1.83
N ALA A 398 -26.30 -12.12 1.74
CA ALA A 398 -26.44 -11.40 0.47
C ALA A 398 -25.14 -11.40 -0.37
N PHE A 399 -23.96 -11.38 0.27
CA PHE A 399 -22.67 -11.59 -0.41
C PHE A 399 -22.55 -13.00 -0.97
N MET A 400 -22.89 -14.02 -0.17
CA MET A 400 -22.77 -15.42 -0.59
C MET A 400 -23.73 -15.77 -1.72
N LYS A 401 -24.95 -15.24 -1.69
CA LYS A 401 -25.93 -15.48 -2.75
C LYS A 401 -25.62 -14.73 -4.04
N CYS A 402 -24.83 -13.64 -3.97
CA CYS A 402 -24.56 -12.75 -5.12
C CYS A 402 -25.84 -12.44 -5.93
N GLY A 403 -26.92 -12.10 -5.22
CA GLY A 403 -28.27 -12.00 -5.79
C GLY A 403 -28.36 -10.89 -6.84
N SER A 404 -28.85 -11.24 -8.03
CA SER A 404 -29.19 -10.29 -9.11
C SER A 404 -30.62 -9.77 -8.99
N GLU A 405 -31.25 -9.91 -7.82
CA GLU A 405 -32.61 -9.43 -7.58
C GLU A 405 -32.60 -7.93 -7.25
N ASP A 406 -33.62 -7.20 -7.71
CA ASP A 406 -33.76 -5.76 -7.43
C ASP A 406 -34.00 -5.44 -5.95
N THR A 407 -34.47 -6.43 -5.19
CA THR A 407 -34.71 -6.39 -3.74
C THR A 407 -33.43 -6.57 -2.93
N ALA A 408 -32.35 -7.08 -3.53
CA ALA A 408 -31.10 -7.31 -2.84
C ALA A 408 -30.38 -5.98 -2.54
N PRO A 409 -29.71 -5.86 -1.38
CA PRO A 409 -28.96 -4.67 -1.06
C PRO A 409 -27.78 -4.52 -2.03
N VAL A 410 -27.63 -3.32 -2.57
CA VAL A 410 -26.52 -3.00 -3.48
C VAL A 410 -25.30 -2.70 -2.64
N ILE A 411 -24.23 -3.46 -2.83
CA ILE A 411 -22.96 -3.26 -2.14
C ILE A 411 -21.87 -3.15 -3.19
N ILE A 412 -21.21 -2.00 -3.23
CA ILE A 412 -20.13 -1.70 -4.17
C ILE A 412 -18.92 -1.24 -3.37
N PHE A 413 -17.74 -1.77 -3.72
CA PHE A 413 -16.50 -1.30 -3.14
C PHE A 413 -15.75 -0.45 -4.15
N VAL A 414 -15.46 0.80 -3.77
CA VAL A 414 -14.58 1.69 -4.53
C VAL A 414 -13.17 1.53 -3.99
N SER A 415 -12.27 1.06 -4.84
CA SER A 415 -10.89 0.76 -4.44
C SER A 415 -9.94 1.92 -4.71
N LYS A 416 -10.06 2.58 -5.87
CA LYS A 416 -9.35 3.83 -6.19
C LYS A 416 -10.19 4.71 -7.12
N MET A 417 -9.85 5.99 -7.21
CA MET A 417 -10.32 6.83 -8.31
C MET A 417 -9.22 7.01 -9.34
N PHE A 418 -9.56 7.13 -10.62
CA PHE A 418 -8.62 7.43 -11.68
C PHE A 418 -9.10 8.64 -12.46
N ALA A 419 -8.16 9.50 -12.81
CA ALA A 419 -8.42 10.68 -13.60
C ALA A 419 -8.38 10.33 -15.09
N VAL A 420 -9.43 10.71 -15.80
CA VAL A 420 -9.60 10.54 -17.23
C VAL A 420 -9.84 11.89 -17.87
N ASP A 421 -9.23 12.11 -19.03
CA ASP A 421 -9.53 13.30 -19.82
C ASP A 421 -10.99 13.33 -20.23
N VAL A 422 -11.67 14.46 -20.06
CA VAL A 422 -13.08 14.62 -20.45
C VAL A 422 -13.31 14.31 -21.94
N LYS A 423 -12.28 14.47 -22.79
CA LYS A 423 -12.31 14.08 -24.21
C LYS A 423 -12.46 12.56 -24.43
N ALA A 424 -11.96 11.74 -23.51
CA ALA A 424 -12.02 10.29 -23.60
C ALA A 424 -13.35 9.72 -23.06
N LEU A 425 -14.17 10.54 -22.39
CA LEU A 425 -15.49 10.13 -21.91
C LEU A 425 -16.42 9.77 -23.08
N PRO A 426 -17.27 8.74 -22.93
CA PRO A 426 -18.13 8.26 -24.01
C PRO A 426 -19.12 9.33 -24.50
N GLN A 427 -19.58 10.19 -23.58
CA GLN A 427 -20.51 11.30 -23.87
C GLN A 427 -19.95 12.31 -24.88
N ASN A 428 -18.62 12.49 -24.89
CA ASN A 428 -17.92 13.46 -25.73
C ASN A 428 -17.28 12.82 -26.97
N LYS A 429 -17.26 11.48 -27.05
CA LYS A 429 -16.82 10.78 -28.25
C LYS A 429 -17.91 10.86 -29.33
N PRO A 430 -17.55 11.11 -30.60
CA PRO A 430 -18.49 10.97 -31.69
C PRO A 430 -18.88 9.49 -31.81
N ARG A 431 -20.08 9.14 -31.34
CA ARG A 431 -20.59 7.76 -31.41
C ARG A 431 -20.62 7.28 -32.88
N PRO A 432 -20.07 6.10 -33.21
CA PRO A 432 -20.27 5.49 -34.52
C PRO A 432 -21.76 5.20 -34.69
N LEU A 433 -22.36 5.86 -35.68
CA LEU A 433 -23.80 5.80 -35.94
C LEU A 433 -24.17 4.40 -36.42
N THR A 434 -25.29 3.87 -35.94
CA THR A 434 -25.86 2.63 -36.49
C THR A 434 -26.24 2.84 -37.96
N GLN A 435 -26.30 1.78 -38.78
CA GLN A 435 -26.74 1.90 -40.19
C GLN A 435 -28.13 2.56 -40.31
N GLU A 436 -28.99 2.35 -39.32
CA GLU A 436 -30.33 2.93 -39.24
C GLU A 436 -30.30 4.42 -38.84
N GLU A 437 -29.45 4.81 -37.89
CA GLU A 437 -29.21 6.22 -37.56
C GLU A 437 -28.48 6.97 -38.69
N MET A 438 -27.60 6.32 -39.44
CA MET A 438 -26.98 6.86 -40.65
C MET A 438 -28.01 7.06 -41.76
N ALA A 439 -28.96 6.14 -41.92
CA ALA A 439 -30.08 6.28 -42.86
C ALA A 439 -30.99 7.46 -42.44
N GLN A 440 -31.39 7.53 -41.17
CA GLN A 440 -32.19 8.65 -40.64
C GLN A 440 -31.45 9.99 -40.69
N ARG A 441 -30.13 10.03 -40.45
CA ARG A 441 -29.33 11.25 -40.62
C ARG A 441 -29.17 11.63 -42.08
N ARG A 442 -29.02 10.67 -43.00
CA ARG A 442 -29.04 10.93 -44.46
C ARG A 442 -30.38 11.48 -44.90
N GLU A 443 -31.48 10.99 -44.34
CA GLU A 443 -32.83 11.44 -44.65
C GLU A 443 -33.12 12.82 -44.06
N ARG A 444 -32.74 13.08 -42.80
CA ARG A 444 -32.77 14.43 -42.20
C ARG A 444 -31.84 15.41 -42.94
N ALA A 445 -30.68 14.96 -43.42
CA ALA A 445 -29.78 15.78 -44.22
C ALA A 445 -30.39 16.09 -45.59
N ARG A 446 -31.06 15.14 -46.24
CA ARG A 446 -31.84 15.39 -47.47
C ARG A 446 -32.99 16.36 -47.22
N GLN A 447 -33.73 16.21 -46.13
CA GLN A 447 -34.81 17.12 -45.76
C GLN A 447 -34.28 18.54 -45.47
N ARG A 448 -33.22 18.68 -44.67
CA ARG A 448 -32.56 19.97 -44.43
C ARG A 448 -31.94 20.58 -45.69
N HIS A 449 -31.42 19.76 -46.61
CA HIS A 449 -30.89 20.22 -47.89
C HIS A 449 -32.03 20.65 -48.83
N ALA A 450 -33.15 19.93 -48.84
CA ALA A 450 -34.36 20.30 -49.57
C ALA A 450 -34.99 21.59 -48.99
N GLU A 451 -35.01 21.74 -47.67
CA GLU A 451 -35.43 22.96 -46.96
C GLU A 451 -34.48 24.13 -47.24
N LYS A 452 -33.16 23.90 -47.27
CA LYS A 452 -32.17 24.92 -47.66
C LYS A 452 -32.26 25.30 -49.13
N LEU A 453 -32.54 24.35 -50.02
CA LEU A 453 -32.80 24.63 -51.44
C LEU A 453 -34.12 25.37 -51.63
N ALA A 454 -35.16 25.05 -50.85
CA ALA A 454 -36.42 25.77 -50.84
C ALA A 454 -36.27 27.18 -50.23
N ALA A 455 -35.44 27.33 -49.19
CA ALA A 455 -35.10 28.62 -48.59
C ALA A 455 -34.21 29.48 -49.51
N ALA A 456 -33.29 28.85 -50.25
CA ALA A 456 -32.46 29.51 -51.26
C ALA A 456 -33.28 29.91 -52.51
N GLN A 457 -34.31 29.15 -52.88
CA GLN A 457 -35.30 29.56 -53.89
C GLN A 457 -36.20 30.71 -53.42
N GLY A 458 -36.42 30.83 -52.10
CA GLY A 458 -37.20 31.92 -51.48
C GLY A 458 -36.43 33.22 -51.22
N GLN A 459 -35.11 33.25 -51.40
CA GLN A 459 -34.27 34.45 -51.26
C GLN A 459 -33.49 34.73 -52.55
N THR A 460 -34.18 35.26 -53.55
CA THR A 460 -33.55 35.95 -54.69
C THR A 460 -33.83 37.45 -54.58
N SER A 461 -32.91 38.19 -53.95
CA SER A 461 -32.78 39.63 -54.14
C SER A 461 -31.39 40.12 -53.73
N GLN A 462 -30.45 40.13 -54.68
CA GLN A 462 -29.66 41.29 -55.13
C GLN A 462 -28.38 40.84 -55.85
N GLY A 463 -28.09 41.55 -56.93
CA GLY A 463 -27.28 41.14 -58.06
C GLY A 463 -25.75 41.34 -57.95
N PRO A 464 -25.04 41.24 -59.10
CA PRO A 464 -23.71 40.67 -59.21
C PRO A 464 -22.58 41.70 -59.35
N THR A 465 -21.34 41.28 -59.05
CA THR A 465 -20.12 41.87 -59.62
C THR A 465 -19.19 40.76 -60.12
N GLN A 466 -18.97 40.76 -61.43
CA GLN A 466 -17.94 40.05 -62.22
C GLN A 466 -16.55 40.63 -61.85
N ASP A 467 -15.39 39.98 -61.99
CA ASP A 467 -14.75 39.27 -63.12
C ASP A 467 -13.75 38.21 -62.58
N GLY A 468 -13.34 37.13 -63.25
CA GLY A 468 -13.41 36.77 -64.67
C GLY A 468 -13.25 35.26 -64.95
N GLY A 469 -13.49 34.87 -66.21
CA GLY A 469 -13.76 33.51 -66.71
C GLY A 469 -12.55 32.54 -66.85
N ALA A 470 -12.68 31.36 -67.46
CA ALA A 470 -13.71 30.81 -68.33
C ALA A 470 -13.61 29.27 -68.47
N LEU A 471 -14.73 28.64 -68.92
CA LEU A 471 -14.89 27.36 -69.68
C LEU A 471 -14.65 26.02 -68.94
N GLU A 472 -15.72 25.32 -68.54
CA GLU A 472 -16.49 24.28 -69.30
C GLU A 472 -15.73 22.96 -69.59
N THR A 473 -16.04 21.90 -68.83
CA THR A 473 -16.56 20.59 -69.29
C THR A 473 -16.65 19.59 -68.13
N SER A 474 -17.80 18.94 -68.01
CA SER A 474 -18.11 17.84 -67.07
C SER A 474 -17.29 16.57 -67.34
N PRO A 475 -17.26 15.62 -66.40
CA PRO A 475 -17.45 14.22 -66.80
C PRO A 475 -18.62 13.56 -66.08
N HIS A 476 -19.41 12.88 -66.90
CA HIS A 476 -20.38 11.85 -66.55
C HIS A 476 -19.69 10.61 -65.96
N GLU A 477 -20.52 9.83 -65.29
CA GLU A 477 -20.37 8.48 -64.75
C GLU A 477 -19.46 7.53 -65.54
N ASP A 478 -18.58 6.82 -64.80
CA ASP A 478 -18.12 5.47 -65.13
C ASP A 478 -17.88 4.69 -63.82
N GLU A 479 -18.51 3.52 -63.67
CA GLU A 479 -18.17 2.52 -62.65
C GLU A 479 -16.79 1.92 -62.93
N PRO A 480 -16.07 1.48 -61.88
CA PRO A 480 -15.40 0.19 -61.98
C PRO A 480 -15.71 -0.74 -60.80
N ARG A 481 -16.15 -1.95 -61.16
CA ARG A 481 -16.11 -3.14 -60.30
C ARG A 481 -14.65 -3.52 -60.01
N GLY A 482 -14.36 -3.76 -58.75
CA GLY A 482 -13.10 -4.35 -58.26
C GLY A 482 -13.10 -4.41 -56.73
N ASP A 483 -13.48 -5.56 -56.18
CA ASP A 483 -13.46 -5.88 -54.75
C ASP A 483 -12.04 -5.83 -54.16
N GLU A 484 -11.84 -5.04 -53.10
CA GLU A 484 -11.24 -5.41 -51.80
C GLU A 484 -11.19 -4.16 -50.89
N PRO A 485 -11.67 -4.19 -49.62
CA PRO A 485 -11.64 -3.03 -48.74
C PRO A 485 -10.36 -2.99 -47.91
N ASP A 486 -9.41 -2.14 -48.29
CA ASP A 486 -8.39 -1.65 -47.36
C ASP A 486 -9.02 -0.56 -46.46
N VAL A 487 -9.21 -0.92 -45.19
CA VAL A 487 -9.78 -0.05 -44.16
C VAL A 487 -8.69 0.90 -43.65
N ALA A 488 -8.66 2.11 -44.21
CA ALA A 488 -8.10 3.29 -43.55
C ALA A 488 -8.89 4.53 -44.00
N SER A 489 -9.99 4.81 -43.29
CA SER A 489 -10.77 6.03 -43.48
C SER A 489 -10.03 7.24 -42.92
N VAL A 490 -9.38 8.01 -43.78
CA VAL A 490 -9.05 9.41 -43.49
C VAL A 490 -10.32 10.22 -43.72
N SER A 491 -11.13 10.39 -42.68
CA SER A 491 -12.24 11.36 -42.69
C SER A 491 -11.72 12.71 -42.20
N TYR A 492 -11.58 13.69 -43.11
CA TYR A 492 -11.44 15.09 -42.74
C TYR A 492 -12.79 15.60 -42.20
N GLN A 493 -12.84 15.93 -40.91
CA GLN A 493 -13.89 16.77 -40.33
C GLN A 493 -13.27 17.87 -39.45
N PRO A 494 -13.94 19.03 -39.33
CA PRO A 494 -13.38 20.20 -38.68
C PRO A 494 -13.28 19.97 -37.18
N THR A 495 -12.12 20.27 -36.60
CA THR A 495 -11.87 20.24 -35.17
C THR A 495 -12.88 21.14 -34.43
N PRO A 496 -13.63 20.64 -33.43
CA PRO A 496 -14.37 21.50 -32.52
C PRO A 496 -13.37 22.36 -31.73
N GLN A 497 -13.74 23.62 -31.47
CA GLN A 497 -12.99 24.53 -30.62
C GLN A 497 -12.69 23.88 -29.26
N GLU A 498 -11.46 24.06 -28.78
CA GLU A 498 -10.96 23.47 -27.54
C GLU A 498 -11.72 24.01 -26.32
N GLU A 499 -12.74 23.28 -25.87
CA GLU A 499 -13.24 23.44 -24.49
C GLU A 499 -12.17 22.94 -23.52
N SER A 500 -11.98 23.68 -22.42
CA SER A 500 -10.90 23.49 -21.44
C SER A 500 -10.75 22.03 -21.02
N SER A 501 -9.52 21.52 -21.02
CA SER A 501 -9.14 20.17 -20.60
C SER A 501 -9.34 19.96 -19.09
N GLN A 502 -10.59 19.83 -18.65
CA GLN A 502 -10.90 19.34 -17.32
C GLN A 502 -10.74 17.82 -17.31
N GLU A 503 -10.19 17.28 -16.23
CA GLU A 503 -10.14 15.84 -15.98
C GLU A 503 -11.37 15.43 -15.18
N ALA A 504 -12.02 14.35 -15.58
CA ALA A 504 -13.10 13.73 -14.82
C ALA A 504 -12.54 12.57 -13.98
N PHE A 505 -12.99 12.49 -12.72
CA PHE A 505 -12.64 11.38 -11.83
C PHE A 505 -13.67 10.27 -11.98
N ILE A 506 -13.16 9.07 -12.28
CA ILE A 506 -13.95 7.86 -12.35
C ILE A 506 -13.49 6.94 -11.23
N ALA A 507 -14.43 6.47 -10.42
CA ALA A 507 -14.17 5.51 -9.37
C ALA A 507 -14.06 4.10 -9.94
N PHE A 508 -12.93 3.43 -9.70
CA PHE A 508 -12.74 2.03 -10.02
C PHE A 508 -13.32 1.15 -8.91
N ALA A 509 -14.32 0.35 -9.26
CA ALA A 509 -15.13 -0.34 -8.27
C ALA A 509 -15.56 -1.75 -8.72
N ARG A 510 -16.00 -2.55 -7.74
CA ARG A 510 -16.67 -3.84 -7.97
C ARG A 510 -17.98 -3.93 -7.21
N VAL A 511 -18.99 -4.47 -7.87
CA VAL A 511 -20.27 -4.82 -7.24
C VAL A 511 -20.14 -6.19 -6.61
N PHE A 512 -20.45 -6.31 -5.32
CA PHE A 512 -20.47 -7.58 -4.62
C PHE A 512 -21.88 -8.17 -4.51
N SER A 513 -22.89 -7.32 -4.35
CA SER A 513 -24.30 -7.75 -4.26
C SER A 513 -25.23 -6.71 -4.85
N GLY A 514 -26.38 -7.15 -5.35
CA GLY A 514 -27.40 -6.32 -5.99
C GLY A 514 -27.02 -5.79 -7.37
N ILE A 515 -27.97 -5.11 -8.03
CA ILE A 515 -27.76 -4.46 -9.33
C ILE A 515 -27.56 -2.95 -9.13
N ALA A 516 -26.44 -2.43 -9.63
CA ALA A 516 -26.19 -1.00 -9.71
C ALA A 516 -26.91 -0.44 -10.96
N ARG A 517 -27.82 0.53 -10.77
CA ARG A 517 -28.55 1.18 -11.86
C ARG A 517 -28.31 2.68 -11.86
N ARG A 518 -28.32 3.25 -13.06
CA ARG A 518 -28.31 4.71 -13.25
C ARG A 518 -29.50 5.37 -12.52
N GLY A 519 -29.24 6.46 -11.81
CA GLY A 519 -30.21 7.22 -11.03
C GLY A 519 -30.55 6.65 -9.65
N LYS A 520 -29.98 5.50 -9.26
CA LYS A 520 -30.22 4.91 -7.92
C LYS A 520 -29.50 5.71 -6.84
N LYS A 521 -30.22 6.04 -5.74
CA LYS A 521 -29.65 6.64 -4.53
C LYS A 521 -28.92 5.58 -3.70
N ILE A 522 -27.71 5.91 -3.24
CA ILE A 522 -26.83 5.04 -2.45
C ILE A 522 -26.11 5.85 -1.37
N PHE A 523 -25.73 5.20 -0.28
CA PHE A 523 -24.92 5.78 0.78
C PHE A 523 -23.43 5.53 0.53
N VAL A 524 -22.64 6.58 0.58
CA VAL A 524 -21.17 6.55 0.59
C VAL A 524 -20.71 6.48 2.04
N LEU A 525 -20.11 5.36 2.40
CA LEU A 525 -19.60 5.08 3.74
C LEU A 525 -18.10 5.34 3.76
N GLY A 526 -17.69 6.31 4.59
CA GLY A 526 -16.29 6.63 4.81
C GLY A 526 -15.57 5.59 5.69
N PRO A 527 -14.22 5.56 5.68
CA PRO A 527 -13.45 4.55 6.42
C PRO A 527 -13.55 4.66 7.94
N LYS A 528 -14.03 5.79 8.47
CA LYS A 528 -14.26 6.02 9.91
C LYS A 528 -15.71 5.78 10.33
N TYR A 529 -16.57 5.36 9.41
CA TYR A 529 -17.98 5.11 9.70
C TYR A 529 -18.14 3.84 10.55
N SER A 530 -18.92 3.93 11.63
CA SER A 530 -19.31 2.80 12.47
C SER A 530 -20.82 2.55 12.32
N PRO A 531 -21.26 1.33 11.95
CA PRO A 531 -22.68 1.00 11.93
C PRO A 531 -23.34 1.07 13.31
N VAL A 532 -22.57 0.89 14.38
CA VAL A 532 -23.08 0.93 15.76
C VAL A 532 -23.57 2.35 16.09
N ASP A 533 -22.81 3.38 15.70
CA ASP A 533 -23.18 4.78 15.93
C ASP A 533 -24.50 5.15 15.22
N PHE A 534 -24.78 4.50 14.10
CA PHE A 534 -26.04 4.67 13.37
C PHE A 534 -27.19 3.93 14.08
N LEU A 535 -26.99 2.65 14.44
CA LEU A 535 -28.00 1.83 15.08
C LEU A 535 -28.38 2.30 16.49
N GLU A 536 -27.47 2.97 17.21
CA GLU A 536 -27.78 3.57 18.52
C GLU A 536 -28.66 4.83 18.41
N ARG A 537 -28.55 5.56 17.29
CA ARG A 537 -29.29 6.82 17.06
C ARG A 537 -30.68 6.60 16.48
N VAL A 538 -30.96 5.40 15.99
CA VAL A 538 -32.22 5.07 15.29
C VAL A 538 -32.98 4.01 16.11
N PRO A 539 -34.30 4.18 16.36
CA PRO A 539 -35.08 3.17 17.06
C PRO A 539 -35.09 1.83 16.31
N LEU A 540 -34.96 0.71 17.03
CA LEU A 540 -35.03 -0.65 16.47
C LEU A 540 -36.30 -0.82 15.61
N GLY A 541 -36.14 -1.09 14.30
CA GLY A 541 -37.23 -1.30 13.34
C GLY A 541 -37.60 -0.11 12.44
N PHE A 542 -36.70 0.87 12.26
CA PHE A 542 -36.96 2.04 11.42
C PHE A 542 -36.94 1.72 9.91
N SER A 543 -38.10 1.79 9.26
CA SER A 543 -38.27 1.69 7.79
C SER A 543 -38.84 3.01 7.25
N ALA A 544 -38.17 4.13 7.53
CA ALA A 544 -38.54 5.45 7.01
C ALA A 544 -37.85 5.72 5.65
N PRO A 545 -38.41 6.64 4.82
CA PRO A 545 -37.79 7.03 3.55
C PRO A 545 -36.41 7.68 3.77
N LEU A 546 -35.49 7.49 2.80
CA LEU A 546 -34.07 7.90 2.85
C LEU A 546 -33.82 9.39 3.14
N GLU A 547 -34.84 10.24 3.09
CA GLU A 547 -34.73 11.71 3.16
C GLU A 547 -34.86 12.27 4.58
N ASP A 548 -35.34 11.50 5.56
CA ASP A 548 -35.58 11.92 6.95
C ASP A 548 -34.54 11.40 7.96
N LEU A 549 -33.38 10.90 7.49
CA LEU A 549 -32.33 10.37 8.36
C LEU A 549 -31.51 11.50 9.02
N PRO A 550 -31.17 11.38 10.32
CA PRO A 550 -30.29 12.34 10.97
C PRO A 550 -28.90 12.34 10.31
N PRO A 551 -28.22 13.50 10.17
CA PRO A 551 -26.88 13.54 9.60
C PRO A 551 -25.91 12.77 10.48
N VAL A 552 -25.42 11.63 9.97
CA VAL A 552 -24.41 10.81 10.65
C VAL A 552 -23.03 11.19 10.11
N PRO A 553 -22.04 11.45 10.98
CA PRO A 553 -20.70 11.79 10.55
C PRO A 553 -20.12 10.66 9.69
N HIS A 554 -19.40 11.02 8.63
CA HIS A 554 -18.76 10.08 7.70
C HIS A 554 -19.72 9.23 6.83
N MET A 555 -21.01 9.61 6.75
CA MET A 555 -21.99 9.06 5.81
C MET A 555 -22.52 10.18 4.89
N ALA A 556 -22.55 9.92 3.57
CA ALA A 556 -23.15 10.83 2.59
C ALA A 556 -24.10 10.08 1.65
N CYS A 557 -25.18 10.73 1.20
CA CYS A 557 -26.07 10.16 0.18
C CYS A 557 -25.70 10.69 -1.20
N CYS A 558 -25.53 9.81 -2.19
CA CYS A 558 -25.17 10.14 -3.56
C CYS A 558 -26.07 9.40 -4.56
N THR A 559 -26.28 9.98 -5.74
CA THR A 559 -26.98 9.35 -6.86
C THR A 559 -25.98 8.82 -7.90
N LEU A 560 -26.15 7.58 -8.35
CA LEU A 560 -25.32 7.00 -9.40
C LEU A 560 -25.68 7.58 -10.78
N GLU A 561 -24.97 8.60 -11.24
CA GLU A 561 -25.28 9.27 -12.52
C GLU A 561 -24.76 8.51 -13.74
N ASN A 562 -23.53 8.02 -13.66
CA ASN A 562 -22.83 7.41 -14.80
C ASN A 562 -22.13 6.13 -14.37
N LEU A 563 -22.38 5.06 -15.12
CA LEU A 563 -21.74 3.75 -14.96
C LEU A 563 -21.01 3.41 -16.25
N TYR A 564 -19.77 2.98 -16.13
CA TYR A 564 -18.88 2.71 -17.25
C TYR A 564 -18.32 1.29 -17.21
N LEU A 565 -18.21 0.65 -18.36
CA LEU A 565 -17.35 -0.51 -18.58
C LEU A 565 -15.95 -0.04 -18.97
N LEU A 566 -14.95 -0.65 -18.34
CA LEU A 566 -13.55 -0.28 -18.56
C LEU A 566 -12.96 -1.14 -19.66
N MET A 567 -12.66 -0.51 -20.80
CA MET A 567 -11.99 -1.11 -21.96
C MET A 567 -10.61 -0.49 -22.15
N GLY A 568 -9.84 -0.39 -21.05
CA GLY A 568 -8.47 0.12 -21.05
C GLY A 568 -8.45 1.63 -21.24
N ARG A 569 -8.13 2.08 -22.46
CA ARG A 569 -8.13 3.51 -22.81
C ARG A 569 -9.54 4.04 -23.10
N GLU A 570 -10.48 3.13 -23.39
CA GLU A 570 -11.84 3.46 -23.74
C GLU A 570 -12.80 3.14 -22.61
N LEU A 571 -13.87 3.93 -22.55
CA LEU A 571 -14.98 3.74 -21.62
C LEU A 571 -16.22 3.47 -22.46
N GLU A 572 -17.05 2.54 -22.01
CA GLU A 572 -18.37 2.30 -22.59
C GLU A 572 -19.44 2.60 -21.55
N ASP A 573 -20.50 3.32 -21.94
CA ASP A 573 -21.61 3.64 -21.03
C ASP A 573 -22.49 2.40 -20.77
N LEU A 574 -22.79 2.15 -19.49
CA LEU A 574 -23.73 1.12 -19.04
C LEU A 574 -24.93 1.74 -18.31
N GLU A 575 -26.09 1.07 -18.41
CA GLU A 575 -27.32 1.44 -17.68
C GLU A 575 -27.46 0.70 -16.35
N GLU A 576 -27.12 -0.59 -16.37
CA GLU A 576 -27.17 -1.48 -15.22
C GLU A 576 -25.93 -2.39 -15.17
N VAL A 577 -25.43 -2.66 -13.96
CA VAL A 577 -24.29 -3.57 -13.73
C VAL A 577 -24.68 -4.62 -12.68
N PRO A 578 -24.62 -5.92 -13.03
CA PRO A 578 -24.93 -7.01 -12.11
C PRO A 578 -23.76 -7.34 -11.18
N PRO A 579 -24.00 -8.08 -10.09
CA PRO A 579 -22.98 -8.38 -9.10
C PRO A 579 -21.86 -9.24 -9.67
N GLY A 580 -20.65 -9.05 -9.15
CA GLY A 580 -19.44 -9.72 -9.60
C GLY A 580 -18.69 -9.00 -10.72
N ASN A 581 -19.25 -7.96 -11.36
CA ASN A 581 -18.52 -7.19 -12.37
C ASN A 581 -17.70 -6.04 -11.78
N VAL A 582 -16.61 -5.71 -12.48
CA VAL A 582 -15.87 -4.46 -12.31
C VAL A 582 -16.56 -3.35 -13.09
N LEU A 583 -16.57 -2.13 -12.55
CA LEU A 583 -17.19 -0.97 -13.18
C LEU A 583 -16.47 0.33 -12.83
N GLY A 584 -16.66 1.33 -13.68
CA GLY A 584 -16.33 2.73 -13.41
C GLY A 584 -17.57 3.51 -12.98
N ILE A 585 -17.49 4.31 -11.90
CA ILE A 585 -18.57 5.23 -11.49
C ILE A 585 -18.12 6.67 -11.69
N GLY A 586 -18.93 7.47 -12.38
CA GLY A 586 -18.74 8.92 -12.46
C GLY A 586 -19.45 9.68 -11.33
N GLY A 587 -18.98 10.90 -11.03
CA GLY A 587 -19.70 11.82 -10.13
C GLY A 587 -19.44 11.65 -8.62
N LEU A 588 -18.49 10.79 -8.23
CA LEU A 588 -18.17 10.49 -6.81
C LEU A 588 -17.03 11.34 -6.22
N GLN A 589 -16.55 12.35 -6.94
CA GLN A 589 -15.32 13.07 -6.62
C GLN A 589 -15.33 13.77 -5.26
N ASP A 590 -16.46 14.36 -4.85
CA ASP A 590 -16.55 15.14 -3.61
C ASP A 590 -16.83 14.27 -2.38
N PHE A 591 -17.31 13.04 -2.57
CA PHE A 591 -17.73 12.14 -1.49
C PHE A 591 -16.65 11.14 -1.08
N VAL A 592 -15.72 10.81 -1.99
CA VAL A 592 -14.71 9.77 -1.76
C VAL A 592 -13.34 10.41 -1.57
N LEU A 593 -12.63 9.99 -0.50
CA LEU A 593 -11.27 10.44 -0.23
C LEU A 593 -10.22 9.53 -0.87
N LYS A 594 -10.27 8.21 -0.61
CA LYS A 594 -9.33 7.21 -1.16
C LYS A 594 -10.08 5.96 -1.59
N SER A 595 -10.63 5.28 -0.61
CA SER A 595 -11.57 4.18 -0.78
C SER A 595 -12.88 4.53 -0.08
N ALA A 596 -13.96 3.93 -0.55
CA ALA A 596 -15.27 4.05 0.05
C ALA A 596 -16.08 2.78 -0.21
N THR A 597 -16.97 2.46 0.71
CA THR A 597 -17.97 1.41 0.49
C THR A 597 -19.28 2.08 0.19
N LEU A 598 -19.89 1.73 -0.94
CA LEU A 598 -21.20 2.23 -1.32
C LEU A 598 -22.23 1.16 -0.99
N CYS A 599 -23.25 1.54 -0.24
CA CYS A 599 -24.30 0.61 0.13
C CYS A 599 -25.67 1.25 -0.01
N SER A 600 -26.69 0.47 -0.39
CA SER A 600 -28.08 0.93 -0.29
C SER A 600 -28.59 0.95 1.16
N LEU A 601 -27.94 0.22 2.07
CA LEU A 601 -28.27 0.14 3.49
C LEU A 601 -27.20 0.84 4.35
N PRO A 602 -27.59 1.62 5.37
CA PRO A 602 -26.65 2.25 6.28
C PRO A 602 -26.02 1.27 7.28
N SER A 603 -26.61 0.08 7.51
CA SER A 603 -26.12 -0.93 8.46
C SER A 603 -24.85 -1.68 8.00
N CYS A 604 -24.28 -1.34 6.84
CA CYS A 604 -23.05 -1.97 6.35
C CYS A 604 -21.80 -1.31 6.97
N PRO A 605 -20.82 -2.07 7.48
CA PRO A 605 -19.54 -1.53 7.85
C PRO A 605 -18.78 -1.09 6.60
N PRO A 606 -17.95 -0.04 6.69
CA PRO A 606 -17.03 0.26 5.61
C PRO A 606 -16.02 -0.88 5.52
N PHE A 607 -15.75 -1.37 4.30
CA PHE A 607 -14.70 -2.36 4.15
C PHE A 607 -13.35 -1.75 4.55
N ILE A 608 -12.49 -2.56 5.18
CA ILE A 608 -11.20 -2.12 5.72
C ILE A 608 -10.43 -1.32 4.67
N PRO A 609 -9.79 -0.19 5.00
CA PRO A 609 -8.74 0.36 4.15
C PRO A 609 -7.66 -0.69 3.85
N LEU A 610 -7.07 -0.68 2.65
CA LEU A 610 -6.02 -1.65 2.28
C LEU A 610 -4.81 -1.52 3.22
N ASN A 611 -4.34 -2.63 3.76
CA ASN A 611 -3.05 -2.68 4.44
C ASN A 611 -1.96 -2.70 3.37
N PHE A 612 -1.22 -1.60 3.26
CA PHE A 612 -0.14 -1.48 2.28
C PHE A 612 1.12 -2.19 2.78
N GLU A 613 1.69 -3.07 1.96
CA GLU A 613 2.99 -3.70 2.29
C GLU A 613 4.14 -2.67 2.26
N ALA A 614 4.08 -1.68 1.36
CA ALA A 614 5.00 -0.56 1.36
C ALA A 614 4.44 0.60 2.19
N THR A 615 5.10 0.91 3.31
CA THR A 615 4.78 2.09 4.10
C THR A 615 5.31 3.35 3.39
N PRO A 616 4.50 4.41 3.26
CA PRO A 616 4.97 5.66 2.66
C PRO A 616 5.89 6.39 3.65
N ILE A 617 7.18 6.47 3.31
CA ILE A 617 8.24 7.02 4.19
C ILE A 617 8.84 8.29 3.60
N VAL A 618 9.00 8.35 2.28
CA VAL A 618 9.66 9.46 1.60
C VAL A 618 8.75 10.68 1.66
N ARG A 619 9.23 11.78 2.25
CA ARG A 619 8.50 13.04 2.35
C ARG A 619 9.14 14.08 1.46
N VAL A 620 8.36 14.95 0.84
CA VAL A 620 8.90 16.11 0.13
C VAL A 620 8.02 17.34 0.38
N ALA A 621 8.63 18.49 0.65
CA ALA A 621 7.87 19.74 0.68
C ALA A 621 7.69 20.27 -0.74
N VAL A 622 6.46 20.68 -1.04
CA VAL A 622 6.06 21.19 -2.34
C VAL A 622 5.49 22.59 -2.15
N GLU A 623 6.06 23.53 -2.88
CA GLU A 623 5.62 24.92 -2.90
C GLU A 623 5.39 25.36 -4.35
N PRO A 624 4.38 26.20 -4.62
CA PRO A 624 4.22 26.77 -5.96
C PRO A 624 5.33 27.82 -6.18
N LYS A 625 5.81 27.96 -7.42
CA LYS A 625 6.75 29.06 -7.75
C LYS A 625 6.13 30.44 -7.54
N HIS A 626 4.82 30.55 -7.75
CA HIS A 626 4.05 31.76 -7.54
C HIS A 626 3.06 31.58 -6.39
N PRO A 627 3.08 32.44 -5.36
CA PRO A 627 2.21 32.27 -4.18
C PRO A 627 0.71 32.44 -4.51
N SER A 628 0.37 33.14 -5.59
CA SER A 628 -1.02 33.27 -6.07
C SER A 628 -1.63 31.92 -6.48
N GLU A 629 -0.81 30.94 -6.84
CA GLU A 629 -1.24 29.61 -7.30
C GLU A 629 -1.39 28.60 -6.15
N MET A 630 -1.18 29.01 -4.90
CA MET A 630 -1.31 28.16 -3.72
C MET A 630 -2.65 27.41 -3.65
N PRO A 631 -3.82 28.02 -3.92
CA PRO A 631 -5.09 27.30 -3.90
C PRO A 631 -5.18 26.20 -4.96
N GLN A 632 -4.52 26.41 -6.12
CA GLN A 632 -4.47 25.42 -7.20
C GLN A 632 -3.59 24.23 -6.79
N LEU A 633 -2.47 24.48 -6.12
CA LEU A 633 -1.64 23.42 -5.54
C LEU A 633 -2.44 22.60 -4.54
N VAL A 634 -3.12 23.23 -3.58
CA VAL A 634 -3.91 22.55 -2.56
C VAL A 634 -5.03 21.72 -3.21
N LYS A 635 -5.71 22.27 -4.23
CA LYS A 635 -6.70 21.52 -5.00
C LYS A 635 -6.06 20.32 -5.71
N GLY A 636 -4.96 20.52 -6.42
CA GLY A 636 -4.25 19.45 -7.12
C GLY A 636 -3.72 18.35 -6.20
N MET A 637 -3.24 18.70 -5.01
CA MET A 637 -2.81 17.73 -4.00
C MET A 637 -3.98 16.90 -3.45
N LYS A 638 -5.16 17.50 -3.26
CA LYS A 638 -6.37 16.74 -2.90
C LYS A 638 -6.75 15.73 -3.99
N LEU A 639 -6.69 16.14 -5.25
CA LEU A 639 -6.95 15.28 -6.41
C LEU A 639 -5.92 14.16 -6.54
N LEU A 640 -4.64 14.44 -6.29
CA LEU A 640 -3.59 13.43 -6.27
C LEU A 640 -3.81 12.39 -5.16
N ASN A 641 -4.16 12.83 -3.96
CA ASN A 641 -4.47 11.94 -2.82
C ASN A 641 -5.70 11.05 -3.08
N GLN A 642 -6.60 11.48 -3.96
CA GLN A 642 -7.75 10.72 -4.45
C GLN A 642 -7.37 9.70 -5.53
N ALA A 643 -6.46 10.08 -6.43
CA ALA A 643 -6.00 9.22 -7.53
C ALA A 643 -5.07 8.09 -7.06
N ASP A 644 -4.25 8.36 -6.05
CA ASP A 644 -3.21 7.46 -5.57
C ASP A 644 -3.46 6.99 -4.13
N PRO A 645 -3.60 5.67 -3.89
CA PRO A 645 -3.85 5.16 -2.54
C PRO A 645 -2.69 5.37 -1.57
N CYS A 646 -1.43 5.37 -2.05
CA CYS A 646 -0.24 5.47 -1.20
C CYS A 646 0.10 6.91 -0.80
N VAL A 647 -0.24 7.88 -1.64
CA VAL A 647 0.10 9.29 -1.39
C VAL A 647 -0.58 9.77 -0.12
N GLN A 648 0.13 10.51 0.72
CA GLN A 648 -0.47 11.26 1.82
C GLN A 648 -0.07 12.72 1.71
N VAL A 649 -1.04 13.60 1.92
CA VAL A 649 -0.82 15.05 1.94
C VAL A 649 -0.91 15.50 3.38
N LEU A 650 0.19 16.02 3.91
CA LEU A 650 0.31 16.53 5.27
C LEU A 650 0.61 18.02 5.21
N ILE A 651 0.06 18.77 6.17
CA ILE A 651 0.45 20.16 6.44
C ILE A 651 1.28 20.11 7.70
N GLN A 652 2.53 20.55 7.62
CA GLN A 652 3.40 20.65 8.79
C GLN A 652 3.01 21.85 9.65
N GLU A 653 3.43 21.86 10.91
CA GLU A 653 3.22 23.00 11.82
C GLU A 653 3.87 24.30 11.30
N THR A 654 4.92 24.17 10.49
CA THR A 654 5.57 25.27 9.76
C THR A 654 4.71 25.87 8.64
N GLY A 655 3.59 25.23 8.29
CA GLY A 655 2.73 25.60 7.16
C GLY A 655 3.18 25.02 5.82
N GLU A 656 4.26 24.23 5.77
CA GLU A 656 4.72 23.55 4.55
C GLU A 656 3.75 22.42 4.14
N HIS A 657 3.44 22.36 2.85
CA HIS A 657 2.70 21.24 2.26
C HIS A 657 3.66 20.12 1.91
N VAL A 658 3.48 18.97 2.57
CA VAL A 658 4.36 17.82 2.42
C VAL A 658 3.63 16.65 1.80
N LEU A 659 4.22 16.13 0.74
CA LEU A 659 3.79 14.93 0.05
C LEU A 659 4.55 13.74 0.61
N VAL A 660 3.85 12.67 0.99
CA VAL A 660 4.44 11.41 1.45
C VAL A 660 4.21 10.33 0.40
N THR A 661 5.28 9.64 -0.02
CA THR A 661 5.27 8.59 -1.04
C THR A 661 6.04 7.35 -0.58
N ALA A 662 5.85 6.23 -1.29
CA ALA A 662 6.48 4.94 -0.95
C ALA A 662 7.97 4.88 -1.31
N GLY A 663 8.37 5.51 -2.41
CA GLY A 663 9.73 5.44 -2.95
C GLY A 663 10.02 6.56 -3.94
N GLU A 664 11.21 6.55 -4.52
CA GLU A 664 11.73 7.58 -5.42
C GLU A 664 11.00 7.62 -6.77
N VAL A 665 10.78 6.47 -7.40
CA VAL A 665 10.12 6.39 -8.72
C VAL A 665 8.68 6.87 -8.58
N HIS A 666 8.03 6.49 -7.49
CA HIS A 666 6.70 6.94 -7.14
C HIS A 666 6.66 8.44 -6.80
N LEU A 667 7.65 8.97 -6.08
CA LEU A 667 7.75 10.40 -5.82
C LEU A 667 7.78 11.22 -7.12
N GLN A 668 8.65 10.84 -8.05
CA GLN A 668 8.78 11.53 -9.33
C GLN A 668 7.46 11.53 -10.10
N ARG A 669 6.78 10.37 -10.17
CA ARG A 669 5.46 10.24 -10.80
C ARG A 669 4.45 11.22 -10.22
N CYS A 670 4.40 11.35 -8.89
CA CYS A 670 3.46 12.24 -8.22
C CYS A 670 3.75 13.72 -8.51
N LEU A 671 5.02 14.09 -8.60
CA LEU A 671 5.43 15.46 -8.92
C LEU A 671 5.07 15.83 -10.36
N ASP A 672 5.27 14.91 -11.30
CA ASP A 672 4.90 15.09 -12.70
C ASP A 672 3.36 15.17 -12.84
N ASP A 673 2.62 14.32 -12.12
CA ASP A 673 1.14 14.36 -12.08
C ASP A 673 0.60 15.70 -11.54
N LEU A 674 1.24 16.29 -10.52
CA LEU A 674 0.85 17.61 -10.02
C LEU A 674 1.13 18.71 -11.05
N ARG A 675 2.26 18.65 -11.76
CA ARG A 675 2.69 19.65 -12.75
C ARG A 675 1.86 19.62 -14.01
N GLU A 676 1.52 18.44 -14.51
CA GLU A 676 0.95 18.29 -15.86
C GLU A 676 -0.58 18.09 -15.84
N ARG A 677 -1.09 17.35 -14.87
CA ARG A 677 -2.48 16.86 -14.88
C ARG A 677 -3.39 17.60 -13.92
N PHE A 678 -3.02 17.61 -12.63
CA PHE A 678 -3.93 18.05 -11.58
C PHE A 678 -3.87 19.55 -11.31
N ALA A 679 -2.73 20.06 -10.86
CA ALA A 679 -2.61 21.48 -10.50
C ALA A 679 -2.28 22.34 -11.74
N LYS A 680 -1.57 21.77 -12.73
CA LYS A 680 -1.13 22.48 -13.96
C LYS A 680 -0.30 23.74 -13.67
N ILE A 681 0.51 23.67 -12.62
CA ILE A 681 1.35 24.77 -12.15
C ILE A 681 2.82 24.35 -12.07
N HIS A 682 3.71 25.34 -12.05
CA HIS A 682 5.11 25.08 -11.79
C HIS A 682 5.37 25.04 -10.27
N ILE A 683 5.79 23.88 -9.79
CA ILE A 683 6.14 23.64 -8.38
C ILE A 683 7.66 23.68 -8.16
N SER A 684 8.07 24.30 -7.06
CA SER A 684 9.37 24.15 -6.42
C SER A 684 9.29 23.00 -5.42
N VAL A 685 10.32 22.16 -5.40
CA VAL A 685 10.32 20.91 -4.61
C VAL A 685 11.60 20.90 -3.78
N SER A 686 11.47 20.63 -2.49
CA SER A 686 12.63 20.46 -1.61
C SER A 686 13.37 19.16 -1.87
N GLU A 687 14.55 18.99 -1.29
CA GLU A 687 15.18 17.66 -1.25
C GLU A 687 14.27 16.66 -0.50
N PRO A 688 14.29 15.37 -0.88
CA PRO A 688 13.54 14.34 -0.17
C PRO A 688 13.94 14.24 1.30
N ILE A 689 12.95 14.24 2.17
CA ILE A 689 13.09 14.17 3.62
C ILE A 689 12.69 12.79 4.08
N ILE A 690 13.46 12.25 5.01
CA ILE A 690 13.10 11.01 5.69
C ILE A 690 12.88 11.33 7.16
N PRO A 691 11.73 10.93 7.72
CA PRO A 691 11.53 11.03 9.14
C PRO A 691 12.52 10.09 9.84
N PHE A 692 13.29 10.62 10.78
CA PHE A 692 14.07 9.80 11.71
C PHE A 692 13.22 9.48 12.95
N ARG A 693 13.65 8.51 13.75
CA ARG A 693 13.13 8.32 15.12
C ARG A 693 14.23 8.57 16.13
N GLU A 694 13.85 8.89 17.34
CA GLU A 694 14.79 9.11 18.44
C GLU A 694 14.64 8.00 19.48
N THR A 695 15.76 7.50 19.99
CA THR A 695 15.78 6.49 21.04
C THR A 695 16.86 6.77 22.07
N ILE A 696 16.80 6.06 23.19
CA ILE A 696 17.85 6.06 24.20
C ILE A 696 18.56 4.72 24.15
N THR A 697 19.89 4.75 24.23
CA THR A 697 20.67 3.54 24.42
C THR A 697 21.31 3.51 25.80
N LYS A 698 21.84 2.35 26.20
CA LYS A 698 22.74 2.31 27.36
C LYS A 698 24.09 2.87 26.92
N PRO A 699 24.82 3.59 27.80
CA PRO A 699 26.17 4.02 27.47
C PRO A 699 27.02 2.80 27.09
N PRO A 700 27.88 2.91 26.05
CA PRO A 700 28.73 1.81 25.63
C PRO A 700 29.64 1.38 26.79
N LYS A 701 29.97 0.08 26.84
CA LYS A 701 30.88 -0.49 27.85
C LYS A 701 32.32 -0.60 27.35
N VAL A 702 32.51 -0.50 26.04
CA VAL A 702 33.76 -0.74 25.31
C VAL A 702 33.99 0.45 24.40
N ASP A 703 35.23 0.94 24.34
CA ASP A 703 35.63 2.06 23.48
C ASP A 703 35.77 1.62 22.00
N MET A 704 35.85 2.56 21.06
CA MET A 704 36.02 2.31 19.61
C MET A 704 37.29 1.50 19.29
N VAL A 705 38.24 1.38 20.23
CA VAL A 705 39.48 0.61 20.12
C VAL A 705 39.37 -0.81 20.74
N ASN A 706 38.15 -1.25 21.10
CA ASN A 706 37.86 -2.52 21.78
C ASN A 706 38.45 -2.67 23.20
N GLU A 707 38.87 -1.57 23.85
CA GLU A 707 39.28 -1.58 25.25
C GLU A 707 38.06 -1.46 26.19
N GLU A 708 38.05 -2.22 27.28
CA GLU A 708 37.05 -2.06 28.34
C GLU A 708 37.16 -0.64 28.91
N ILE A 709 36.06 0.11 28.88
CA ILE A 709 36.03 1.48 29.37
C ILE A 709 36.32 1.45 30.88
N GLY A 710 37.57 1.74 31.24
CA GLY A 710 37.98 1.95 32.63
C GLY A 710 37.18 3.10 33.26
N ARG A 711 37.15 3.17 34.60
CA ARG A 711 36.47 4.26 35.36
C ARG A 711 36.88 5.67 34.93
N GLN A 712 37.99 5.84 34.21
CA GLN A 712 38.55 7.12 33.78
C GLN A 712 37.90 7.68 32.50
N GLN A 713 37.50 6.87 31.51
CA GLN A 713 36.74 7.38 30.35
C GLN A 713 35.26 7.60 30.64
N LYS A 714 34.72 6.97 31.69
CA LYS A 714 33.45 7.43 32.29
C LYS A 714 33.52 8.93 32.59
N VAL A 715 34.69 9.46 32.99
CA VAL A 715 34.87 10.89 33.27
C VAL A 715 34.70 11.76 32.02
N ALA A 716 35.02 11.29 30.81
CA ALA A 716 34.82 12.05 29.55
C ALA A 716 33.34 12.11 29.12
N VAL A 717 32.63 10.97 29.19
CA VAL A 717 31.16 10.94 29.01
C VAL A 717 30.46 11.72 30.11
N ILE A 718 30.99 11.67 31.35
CA ILE A 718 30.51 12.46 32.50
C ILE A 718 30.87 13.95 32.36
N HIS A 719 31.98 14.32 31.71
CA HIS A 719 32.34 15.72 31.44
C HIS A 719 31.44 16.34 30.37
N GLN A 720 31.15 15.59 29.28
CA GLN A 720 30.17 16.03 28.27
C GLN A 720 28.76 16.13 28.88
N THR A 721 28.31 15.15 29.65
CA THR A 721 27.03 15.26 30.38
C THR A 721 27.05 16.32 31.49
N LYS A 722 28.20 16.67 32.08
CA LYS A 722 28.32 17.81 33.03
C LYS A 722 28.25 19.16 32.33
N GLU A 723 28.90 19.31 31.18
CA GLU A 723 28.80 20.54 30.37
C GLU A 723 27.36 20.72 29.85
N GLU A 724 26.67 19.64 29.52
CA GLU A 724 25.23 19.67 29.18
C GLU A 724 24.31 19.86 30.39
N GLN A 725 24.67 19.38 31.60
CA GLN A 725 23.97 19.70 32.86
C GLN A 725 23.93 21.22 33.12
N SER A 726 24.90 21.98 32.61
CA SER A 726 24.92 23.45 32.68
C SER A 726 23.77 24.14 31.91
N LYS A 727 23.01 23.41 31.08
CA LYS A 727 21.87 23.93 30.30
C LYS A 727 20.50 23.65 30.97
N ILE A 728 20.46 23.01 32.15
CA ILE A 728 19.20 22.71 32.87
C ILE A 728 18.77 23.93 33.70
N PRO A 729 17.51 24.42 33.59
CA PRO A 729 17.02 25.57 34.37
C PRO A 729 17.13 25.38 35.89
N GLU A 730 17.38 26.48 36.62
CA GLU A 730 17.41 26.50 38.09
C GLU A 730 16.05 26.06 38.66
N GLY A 731 16.02 24.94 39.40
CA GLY A 731 14.81 24.38 40.04
C GLY A 731 14.53 22.90 39.75
N ILE A 732 15.27 22.25 38.86
CA ILE A 732 15.13 20.83 38.52
C ILE A 732 16.16 20.00 39.29
N HIS A 733 15.70 18.98 40.03
CA HIS A 733 16.59 18.05 40.72
C HIS A 733 16.82 16.79 39.86
N VAL A 734 18.08 16.48 39.57
CA VAL A 734 18.51 15.30 38.80
C VAL A 734 19.35 14.39 39.70
N ASP A 735 18.89 13.16 39.91
CA ASP A 735 19.63 12.15 40.67
C ASP A 735 20.70 11.46 39.80
N SER A 736 21.72 10.88 40.44
CA SER A 736 22.80 10.10 39.80
C SER A 736 22.30 8.92 38.94
N ASP A 737 21.09 8.41 39.21
CA ASP A 737 20.45 7.33 38.46
C ASP A 737 19.63 7.83 37.24
N GLY A 738 19.62 9.15 37.00
CA GLY A 738 18.86 9.80 35.94
C GLY A 738 17.35 9.89 36.23
N LEU A 739 16.97 9.98 37.50
CA LEU A 739 15.62 10.37 37.93
C LEU A 739 15.57 11.89 37.97
N ILE A 740 14.56 12.47 37.32
CA ILE A 740 14.34 13.91 37.34
C ILE A 740 13.10 14.23 38.18
N THR A 741 13.16 15.29 38.97
CA THR A 741 12.01 15.78 39.74
C THR A 741 11.75 17.24 39.40
N ILE A 742 10.53 17.53 38.95
CA ILE A 742 10.12 18.85 38.49
C ILE A 742 8.81 19.25 39.17
N PRO A 743 8.75 20.42 39.84
CA PRO A 743 7.50 21.00 40.30
C PRO A 743 6.80 21.76 39.16
N THR A 744 5.46 21.81 39.21
CA THR A 744 4.71 22.73 38.35
C THR A 744 5.08 24.18 38.66
N PRO A 745 4.89 25.14 37.73
CA PRO A 745 5.22 26.55 37.95
C PRO A 745 4.55 27.14 39.20
N ASN A 746 3.34 26.68 39.52
CA ASN A 746 2.59 27.08 40.71
C ASN A 746 2.93 26.25 41.97
N LYS A 747 3.88 25.31 41.88
CA LYS A 747 4.32 24.38 42.94
C LYS A 747 3.20 23.52 43.56
N LEU A 748 2.04 23.44 42.90
CA LEU A 748 0.89 22.66 43.36
C LEU A 748 1.04 21.17 43.06
N ALA A 749 1.84 20.77 42.07
CA ALA A 749 2.16 19.37 41.84
C ALA A 749 3.66 19.17 41.59
N THR A 750 4.18 18.04 42.07
CA THR A 750 5.56 17.61 41.82
C THR A 750 5.54 16.24 41.16
N LEU A 751 6.27 16.09 40.06
CA LEU A 751 6.40 14.83 39.33
C LEU A 751 7.86 14.36 39.25
N SER A 752 8.07 13.07 39.44
CA SER A 752 9.37 12.42 39.26
C SER A 752 9.31 11.37 38.16
N VAL A 753 10.07 11.58 37.08
CA VAL A 753 10.00 10.76 35.85
C VAL A 753 11.36 10.15 35.52
N ARG A 754 11.34 8.92 35.01
CA ARG A 754 12.53 8.18 34.57
C ARG A 754 12.30 7.56 33.19
N ALA A 755 13.23 7.75 32.26
CA ALA A 755 13.20 7.11 30.94
C ALA A 755 14.06 5.82 30.92
N ILE A 756 13.59 4.73 30.32
CA ILE A 756 14.29 3.44 30.24
C ILE A 756 14.21 2.92 28.79
N PRO A 757 15.30 2.41 28.20
CA PRO A 757 15.24 1.79 26.88
C PRO A 757 14.46 0.48 26.93
N LEU A 758 13.56 0.31 25.97
CA LEU A 758 12.75 -0.90 25.78
C LEU A 758 13.52 -1.92 24.92
N PRO A 759 13.36 -3.24 25.14
CA PRO A 759 13.89 -4.24 24.22
C PRO A 759 13.30 -4.10 22.81
N GLU A 760 14.09 -4.45 21.79
CA GLU A 760 13.68 -4.34 20.38
C GLU A 760 12.50 -5.28 20.06
N GLU A 761 12.48 -6.49 20.63
CA GLU A 761 11.39 -7.45 20.43
C GLU A 761 10.06 -6.91 20.96
N VAL A 762 10.09 -6.25 22.11
CA VAL A 762 8.88 -5.64 22.69
C VAL A 762 8.42 -4.48 21.81
N THR A 763 9.35 -3.66 21.33
CA THR A 763 9.06 -2.55 20.41
C THR A 763 8.37 -3.06 19.14
N ARG A 764 8.86 -4.16 18.56
CA ARG A 764 8.25 -4.80 17.38
C ARG A 764 6.83 -5.31 17.67
N ILE A 765 6.63 -5.96 18.81
CA ILE A 765 5.31 -6.44 19.24
C ILE A 765 4.31 -5.28 19.38
N LEU A 766 4.75 -4.13 19.90
CA LEU A 766 3.88 -2.95 20.03
C LEU A 766 3.47 -2.38 18.66
N GLU A 767 4.39 -2.35 17.69
CA GLU A 767 4.08 -1.88 16.33
C GLU A 767 3.11 -2.81 15.61
N GLU A 768 3.37 -4.12 15.66
CA GLU A 768 2.53 -5.17 15.05
C GLU A 768 1.08 -5.14 15.57
N ASN A 769 0.88 -4.79 16.85
CA ASN A 769 -0.44 -4.80 17.50
C ASN A 769 -1.06 -3.40 17.69
N SER A 770 -0.62 -2.40 16.93
CA SER A 770 -1.08 -1.01 17.08
C SER A 770 -2.60 -0.82 16.91
N ASP A 771 -3.26 -1.59 16.04
CA ASP A 771 -4.71 -1.54 15.84
C ASP A 771 -5.51 -2.16 17.00
N LEU A 772 -4.98 -3.22 17.63
CA LEU A 772 -5.57 -3.80 18.84
C LEU A 772 -5.51 -2.81 20.00
N ILE A 773 -4.36 -2.14 20.16
CA ILE A 773 -4.17 -1.12 21.20
C ILE A 773 -5.13 0.06 20.98
N ARG A 774 -5.29 0.51 19.73
CA ARG A 774 -6.26 1.57 19.39
C ARG A 774 -7.68 1.17 19.77
N SER A 775 -8.07 -0.08 19.46
CA SER A 775 -9.40 -0.61 19.78
C SER A 775 -9.63 -0.69 21.28
N MET A 776 -8.64 -1.17 22.04
CA MET A 776 -8.69 -1.22 23.51
C MET A 776 -8.86 0.17 24.13
N GLU A 777 -8.11 1.16 23.65
CA GLU A 777 -8.18 2.52 24.19
C GLU A 777 -9.53 3.22 23.91
N LEU A 778 -10.11 2.95 22.74
CA LEU A 778 -11.42 3.48 22.35
C LEU A 778 -12.53 2.89 23.24
N LEU A 779 -12.40 1.61 23.61
CA LEU A 779 -13.27 0.95 24.59
C LEU A 779 -13.10 1.52 26.00
N THR A 780 -11.86 1.72 26.47
CA THR A 780 -11.58 2.33 27.77
C THR A 780 -12.13 3.76 27.87
N SER A 781 -12.01 4.53 26.79
CA SER A 781 -12.57 5.89 26.71
C SER A 781 -14.10 5.87 26.78
N SER A 782 -14.75 4.96 26.05
CA SER A 782 -16.21 4.80 26.06
C SER A 782 -16.76 4.37 27.44
N LEU A 783 -16.03 3.51 28.14
CA LEU A 783 -16.36 3.10 29.52
C LEU A 783 -16.27 4.25 30.52
N ASN A 784 -15.34 5.19 30.32
CA ASN A 784 -15.20 6.38 31.16
C ASN A 784 -16.35 7.39 30.97
N GLU A 785 -16.99 7.40 29.80
CA GLU A 785 -18.14 8.28 29.48
C GLU A 785 -19.50 7.74 29.96
N GLY A 786 -19.54 6.59 30.64
CA GLY A 786 -20.76 6.05 31.26
C GLY A 786 -21.78 5.46 30.29
N ARG A 787 -21.41 5.23 29.02
CA ARG A 787 -22.28 4.51 28.06
C ARG A 787 -22.25 3.00 28.33
N ASN A 788 -23.43 2.37 28.34
CA ASN A 788 -23.56 0.92 28.47
C ASN A 788 -22.91 0.24 27.26
N THR A 789 -21.75 -0.38 27.46
CA THR A 789 -21.07 -1.14 26.40
C THR A 789 -21.93 -2.33 25.99
N GLN A 790 -22.16 -2.49 24.69
CA GLN A 790 -22.34 -3.82 24.11
C GLN A 790 -21.14 -4.67 24.58
N ALA A 791 -21.43 -5.84 25.17
CA ALA A 791 -20.45 -6.69 25.82
C ALA A 791 -19.20 -6.89 24.96
N ILE A 792 -18.02 -6.66 25.52
CA ILE A 792 -16.75 -6.91 24.86
C ILE A 792 -16.77 -8.36 24.36
N HIS A 793 -16.57 -8.54 23.06
CA HIS A 793 -16.58 -9.85 22.47
C HIS A 793 -15.43 -10.70 23.04
N GLN A 794 -15.75 -11.93 23.48
CA GLN A 794 -14.83 -12.81 24.22
C GLN A 794 -13.50 -13.03 23.49
N LYS A 795 -13.52 -13.20 22.17
CA LYS A 795 -12.31 -13.38 21.35
C LYS A 795 -11.37 -12.19 21.36
N THR A 796 -11.90 -10.96 21.41
CA THR A 796 -11.07 -9.74 21.49
C THR A 796 -10.43 -9.62 22.87
N GLN A 797 -11.12 -10.02 23.94
CA GLN A 797 -10.53 -10.11 25.27
C GLN A 797 -9.41 -11.16 25.32
N GLU A 798 -9.62 -12.33 24.73
CA GLU A 798 -8.60 -13.38 24.65
C GLU A 798 -7.34 -12.88 23.92
N LYS A 799 -7.50 -12.19 22.77
CA LYS A 799 -6.37 -11.57 22.05
C LYS A 799 -5.64 -10.51 22.89
N ILE A 800 -6.38 -9.72 23.67
CA ILE A 800 -5.81 -8.76 24.63
C ILE A 800 -4.99 -9.47 25.71
N TRP A 801 -5.52 -10.57 26.28
CA TRP A 801 -4.82 -11.37 27.28
C TRP A 801 -3.60 -12.11 26.71
N GLU A 802 -3.68 -12.59 25.48
CA GLU A 802 -2.55 -13.19 24.77
C GLU A 802 -1.44 -12.17 24.54
N PHE A 803 -1.80 -10.97 24.09
CA PHE A 803 -0.88 -9.85 23.94
C PHE A 803 -0.21 -9.49 25.27
N LYS A 804 -0.98 -9.42 26.36
CA LYS A 804 -0.46 -9.22 27.70
C LYS A 804 0.55 -10.31 28.08
N GLY A 805 0.22 -11.58 27.81
CA GLY A 805 1.12 -12.72 28.05
C GLY A 805 2.40 -12.66 27.23
N LYS A 806 2.35 -12.23 25.96
CA LYS A 806 3.55 -11.97 25.14
C LYS A 806 4.41 -10.88 25.76
N LEU A 807 3.79 -9.79 26.21
CA LEU A 807 4.48 -8.67 26.83
C LEU A 807 5.19 -9.08 28.14
N GLU A 808 4.53 -9.88 28.98
CA GLU A 808 5.12 -10.44 30.21
C GLU A 808 6.30 -11.37 29.94
N LYS A 809 6.21 -12.23 28.91
CA LYS A 809 7.30 -13.13 28.52
C LYS A 809 8.56 -12.40 28.07
N HIS A 810 8.41 -11.30 27.33
CA HIS A 810 9.54 -10.55 26.78
C HIS A 810 10.09 -9.48 27.75
N LEU A 811 9.27 -8.96 28.67
CA LEU A 811 9.70 -8.04 29.74
C LEU A 811 10.25 -8.80 30.96
N THR A 812 11.35 -9.51 30.78
CA THR A 812 12.00 -10.27 31.86
C THR A 812 13.14 -9.50 32.52
N GLY A 813 13.17 -9.51 33.86
CA GLY A 813 14.27 -8.95 34.65
C GLY A 813 13.82 -8.25 35.94
N ARG A 814 14.76 -8.02 36.88
CA ARG A 814 14.48 -7.39 38.19
C ARG A 814 13.83 -6.01 38.07
N LYS A 815 14.09 -5.29 36.97
CA LYS A 815 13.55 -3.95 36.69
C LYS A 815 12.14 -3.94 36.12
N TRP A 816 11.62 -5.09 35.66
CA TRP A 816 10.35 -5.18 34.90
C TRP A 816 9.27 -6.01 35.62
N ARG A 817 9.52 -6.43 36.86
CA ARG A 817 8.55 -7.19 37.65
C ARG A 817 7.28 -6.38 37.87
N ASN A 818 6.13 -6.98 37.58
CA ASN A 818 4.78 -6.40 37.71
C ASN A 818 4.55 -5.12 36.87
N THR A 819 5.45 -4.79 35.93
CA THR A 819 5.33 -3.58 35.12
C THR A 819 4.16 -3.63 34.15
N VAL A 820 3.81 -4.82 33.64
CA VAL A 820 2.72 -4.98 32.65
C VAL A 820 1.37 -4.59 33.24
N ASP A 821 1.10 -4.98 34.48
CA ASP A 821 -0.11 -4.60 35.21
C ASP A 821 -0.18 -3.10 35.53
N GLN A 822 0.93 -2.38 35.45
CA GLN A 822 1.06 -0.96 35.80
C GLN A 822 1.16 -0.03 34.58
N ILE A 823 0.92 -0.55 33.37
CA ILE A 823 0.91 0.25 32.15
C ILE A 823 -0.29 1.19 32.17
N TRP A 824 -0.04 2.47 31.90
CA TRP A 824 -1.05 3.53 31.96
C TRP A 824 -1.44 4.09 30.58
N SER A 825 -0.50 4.15 29.63
CA SER A 825 -0.79 4.53 28.24
C SER A 825 0.32 4.03 27.32
N PHE A 826 -0.07 3.73 26.08
CA PHE A 826 0.86 3.58 24.97
C PHE A 826 1.05 4.94 24.28
N GLY A 827 2.17 5.19 23.61
CA GLY A 827 2.42 6.48 22.94
C GLY A 827 3.35 6.36 21.74
N PRO A 828 3.34 7.31 20.79
CA PRO A 828 2.44 8.46 20.65
C PRO A 828 1.03 8.07 20.14
N ARG A 829 0.07 9.00 20.24
CA ARG A 829 -1.35 8.84 19.80
C ARG A 829 -2.09 7.64 20.41
N LYS A 830 -1.70 7.21 21.60
CA LYS A 830 -2.29 6.06 22.30
C LYS A 830 -2.16 4.70 21.61
N CYS A 831 -1.33 4.57 20.57
CA CYS A 831 -1.16 3.31 19.83
C CYS A 831 0.28 3.10 19.32
N GLY A 832 1.27 3.70 19.99
CA GLY A 832 2.66 3.68 19.54
C GLY A 832 3.59 2.80 20.40
N PRO A 833 4.86 2.67 19.99
CA PRO A 833 5.85 1.76 20.59
C PRO A 833 6.49 2.27 21.90
N ASN A 834 5.92 3.28 22.55
CA ASN A 834 6.39 3.78 23.84
C ASN A 834 5.38 3.44 24.95
N ILE A 835 5.88 3.19 26.15
CA ILE A 835 5.06 2.77 27.30
C ILE A 835 5.19 3.81 28.42
N LEU A 836 4.07 4.19 29.02
CA LEU A 836 4.02 4.91 30.30
C LEU A 836 3.63 3.94 31.41
N VAL A 837 4.41 3.91 32.48
CA VAL A 837 4.19 3.05 33.66
C VAL A 837 4.09 3.94 34.90
N SER A 838 3.10 3.67 35.76
CA SER A 838 3.01 4.33 37.07
C SER A 838 3.47 3.39 38.19
N ARG A 839 4.40 3.85 39.03
CA ARG A 839 4.89 3.12 40.22
C ARG A 839 4.55 3.81 41.54
N SER A 840 3.79 4.91 41.50
CA SER A 840 3.35 5.62 42.70
C SER A 840 2.49 4.71 43.59
N GLU A 841 2.82 4.64 44.89
CA GLU A 841 2.08 3.85 45.88
C GLU A 841 0.65 4.41 46.10
N ASP A 842 0.44 5.71 45.86
CA ASP A 842 -0.81 6.43 46.11
C ASP A 842 -1.86 6.29 45.00
N PHE A 843 -1.50 5.77 43.81
CA PHE A 843 -2.39 5.66 42.65
C PHE A 843 -2.01 4.50 41.71
N GLN A 844 -2.90 3.49 41.61
CA GLN A 844 -2.73 2.33 40.74
C GLN A 844 -3.84 2.28 39.66
N SER A 845 -3.62 2.94 38.52
CA SER A 845 -4.48 2.77 37.35
C SER A 845 -3.78 1.94 36.28
N SER A 846 -4.44 0.86 35.85
CA SER A 846 -3.95 -0.03 34.80
C SER A 846 -4.79 0.11 33.54
N VAL A 847 -4.17 0.08 32.37
CA VAL A 847 -4.86 -0.03 31.07
C VAL A 847 -5.63 -1.36 30.95
N TRP A 848 -5.19 -2.39 31.66
CA TRP A 848 -5.80 -3.73 31.63
C TRP A 848 -6.99 -3.89 32.57
N SER A 849 -7.06 -3.06 33.60
CA SER A 849 -8.18 -3.08 34.55
C SER A 849 -9.15 -2.00 34.15
N GLY A 850 -10.35 -2.38 33.70
CA GLY A 850 -11.46 -1.43 33.63
C GLY A 850 -11.70 -0.75 34.99
N PRO A 851 -12.50 0.33 35.07
CA PRO A 851 -12.68 1.15 36.27
C PRO A 851 -13.42 0.44 37.44
N ALA A 852 -13.36 -0.89 37.52
CA ALA A 852 -13.96 -1.73 38.55
C ALA A 852 -13.02 -2.06 39.73
N GLY A 853 -11.92 -1.31 39.90
CA GLY A 853 -11.15 -1.30 41.14
C GLY A 853 -11.88 -0.47 42.21
N ARG A 854 -12.39 -1.11 43.26
CA ARG A 854 -13.01 -0.44 44.42
C ARG A 854 -11.98 0.44 45.13
N GLU A 855 -11.96 1.76 44.94
CA GLU A 855 -10.97 2.61 45.63
C GLU A 855 -11.48 3.97 46.14
N SER A 856 -10.70 4.50 47.08
CA SER A 856 -10.98 5.55 48.07
C SER A 856 -11.21 6.96 47.50
N LYS A 857 -11.79 7.86 48.32
CA LYS A 857 -12.10 9.27 47.98
C LYS A 857 -10.87 10.05 47.46
N GLU A 858 -9.65 9.65 47.82
CA GLU A 858 -8.40 10.30 47.38
C GLU A 858 -7.98 9.89 45.96
N ALA A 859 -8.17 8.63 45.56
CA ALA A 859 -7.90 8.15 44.21
C ALA A 859 -8.76 8.84 43.14
N SER A 860 -9.96 9.33 43.51
CA SER A 860 -10.84 10.08 42.61
C SER A 860 -10.23 11.39 42.12
N ARG A 861 -9.50 12.12 42.97
CA ARG A 861 -8.85 13.41 42.61
C ARG A 861 -7.72 13.23 41.61
N PHE A 862 -6.97 12.14 41.72
CA PHE A 862 -5.89 11.81 40.81
C PHE A 862 -6.41 11.29 39.45
N ARG A 863 -7.60 10.68 39.42
CA ARG A 863 -8.23 10.25 38.15
C ARG A 863 -8.55 11.43 37.23
N ASP A 864 -9.07 12.52 37.79
CA ASP A 864 -9.47 13.71 37.00
C ASP A 864 -8.25 14.36 36.30
N PHE A 865 -7.10 14.42 36.98
CA PHE A 865 -5.85 14.96 36.41
C PHE A 865 -5.01 13.92 35.65
N GLY A 866 -5.35 12.63 35.71
CA GLY A 866 -4.63 11.57 35.02
C GLY A 866 -4.62 11.76 33.49
N ASN A 867 -5.72 12.26 32.92
CA ASN A 867 -5.81 12.57 31.50
C ASN A 867 -4.81 13.64 31.06
N SER A 868 -4.48 14.59 31.94
CA SER A 868 -3.49 15.65 31.69
C SER A 868 -2.07 15.08 31.62
N ILE A 869 -1.72 14.13 32.49
CA ILE A 869 -0.42 13.44 32.46
C ILE A 869 -0.29 12.62 31.17
N VAL A 870 -1.33 11.85 30.83
CA VAL A 870 -1.35 11.04 29.60
C VAL A 870 -1.25 11.92 28.35
N SER A 871 -1.89 13.09 28.34
CA SER A 871 -1.79 14.06 27.24
C SER A 871 -0.39 14.67 27.14
N GLY A 872 0.22 15.05 28.28
CA GLY A 872 1.61 15.53 28.32
C GLY A 872 2.61 14.49 27.83
N PHE A 873 2.44 13.24 28.22
CA PHE A 873 3.23 12.10 27.74
C PHE A 873 3.09 11.88 26.22
N GLN A 874 1.88 11.99 25.68
CA GLN A 874 1.66 11.88 24.23
C GLN A 874 2.36 12.99 23.44
N LEU A 875 2.34 14.23 23.96
CA LEU A 875 3.06 15.35 23.34
C LEU A 875 4.58 15.16 23.43
N ALA A 876 5.10 14.68 24.56
CA ALA A 876 6.53 14.41 24.72
C ALA A 876 7.05 13.30 23.81
N THR A 877 6.26 12.23 23.63
CA THR A 877 6.64 11.12 22.75
C THR A 877 6.48 11.46 21.27
N LEU A 878 5.63 12.43 20.94
CA LEU A 878 5.52 12.97 19.58
C LEU A 878 6.68 13.93 19.24
N SER A 879 7.09 14.77 20.20
CA SER A 879 8.17 15.74 20.07
C SER A 879 9.42 15.28 20.81
N GLY A 880 10.30 14.53 20.13
CA GLY A 880 11.59 14.09 20.69
C GLY A 880 12.54 15.25 21.06
N PRO A 881 13.50 15.01 21.97
CA PRO A 881 14.38 16.04 22.53
C PRO A 881 15.42 16.59 21.54
N MET A 882 15.80 15.84 20.50
CA MET A 882 16.87 16.25 19.58
C MET A 882 16.34 17.08 18.42
N CYS A 883 15.39 16.53 17.67
CA CYS A 883 14.94 17.04 16.38
C CYS A 883 13.43 17.23 16.33
N GLU A 884 12.73 17.15 17.47
CA GLU A 884 11.26 17.08 17.53
C GLU A 884 10.69 15.97 16.64
N GLU A 885 11.41 14.85 16.52
CA GLU A 885 10.91 13.65 15.84
C GLU A 885 10.33 12.66 16.86
N PRO A 886 9.36 11.81 16.47
CA PRO A 886 8.74 10.90 17.43
C PRO A 886 9.73 9.89 18.01
N LEU A 887 9.57 9.64 19.31
CA LEU A 887 10.37 8.68 20.07
C LEU A 887 9.96 7.23 19.74
N MET A 888 10.94 6.32 19.78
CA MET A 888 10.71 4.89 19.57
C MET A 888 11.50 4.05 20.59
N GLY A 889 10.84 3.04 21.17
CA GLY A 889 11.48 2.07 22.06
C GLY A 889 11.84 2.65 23.43
N VAL A 890 11.02 3.57 23.97
CA VAL A 890 11.26 4.17 25.30
C VAL A 890 10.10 3.88 26.25
N CYS A 891 10.44 3.42 27.45
CA CYS A 891 9.53 3.27 28.57
C CYS A 891 9.74 4.41 29.58
N PHE A 892 8.69 5.17 29.86
CA PHE A 892 8.68 6.20 30.89
C PHE A 892 8.04 5.66 32.16
N VAL A 893 8.74 5.82 33.28
CA VAL A 893 8.27 5.41 34.60
C VAL A 893 8.03 6.65 35.44
N LEU A 894 6.79 6.85 35.86
CA LEU A 894 6.40 7.85 36.85
C LEU A 894 6.60 7.23 38.23
N GLU A 895 7.65 7.65 38.93
CA GLU A 895 8.01 7.10 40.25
C GLU A 895 7.27 7.83 41.38
N LYS A 896 7.04 9.15 41.24
CA LYS A 896 6.39 9.97 42.27
C LYS A 896 5.46 11.01 41.64
N TRP A 897 4.26 11.15 42.21
CA TRP A 897 3.31 12.21 41.87
C TRP A 897 2.64 12.73 43.14
N GLU A 898 2.96 13.96 43.54
CA GLU A 898 2.40 14.60 44.74
C GLU A 898 1.58 15.82 44.34
N LEU A 899 0.32 15.90 44.80
CA LEU A 899 -0.47 17.13 44.78
C LEU A 899 -0.34 17.83 46.14
N ASN A 900 0.34 18.97 46.16
CA ASN A 900 0.47 19.80 47.35
C ASN A 900 -0.85 20.53 47.61
N LYS A 901 -1.39 20.41 48.83
CA LYS A 901 -2.48 21.29 49.29
C LYS A 901 -1.94 22.71 49.33
N CYS A 902 -2.77 23.69 48.93
CA CYS A 902 -2.49 25.12 49.11
C CYS A 902 -2.14 25.37 50.59
N ALA A 903 -0.85 25.41 50.90
CA ALA A 903 -0.35 26.07 52.08
C ALA A 903 -0.22 27.54 51.68
N GLU A 904 -1.03 28.39 52.28
CA GLU A 904 -0.90 29.84 52.18
C GLU A 904 0.51 30.25 52.61
N GLN A 905 1.41 30.39 51.64
CA GLN A 905 2.66 31.12 51.76
C GLN A 905 2.82 31.90 50.47
N GLY A 906 2.41 33.18 50.52
CA GLY A 906 2.67 34.14 49.47
C GLY A 906 4.17 34.23 49.21
N ALA A 907 4.61 33.65 48.11
CA ALA A 907 5.89 33.96 47.51
C ALA A 907 5.65 35.03 46.44
N SER A 908 6.35 36.14 46.60
CA SER A 908 6.32 37.30 45.73
C SER A 908 6.88 36.95 44.34
N ASP A 909 6.01 36.82 43.35
CA ASP A 909 6.39 36.93 41.94
C ASP A 909 5.52 38.01 41.27
N LYS A 910 5.80 39.26 41.65
CA LYS A 910 5.58 40.42 40.79
C LYS A 910 6.95 40.92 40.35
N GLN A 911 7.55 40.26 39.36
CA GLN A 911 8.61 40.84 38.53
C GLN A 911 8.81 39.95 37.30
N HIS A 912 8.03 40.22 36.24
CA HIS A 912 8.49 40.27 34.85
C HIS A 912 7.30 40.48 33.91
N GLN A 913 6.91 41.74 33.72
CA GLN A 913 6.44 42.29 32.44
C GLN A 913 6.17 43.78 32.59
N GLY A 914 6.84 44.58 31.75
CA GLY A 914 6.59 46.02 31.60
C GLY A 914 7.81 46.91 31.89
N GLN A 915 8.75 46.94 30.95
CA GLN A 915 9.64 48.09 30.79
C GLN A 915 9.14 48.89 29.58
N CYS A 916 8.57 50.07 29.84
CA CYS A 916 8.54 51.24 28.95
C CYS A 916 8.16 52.48 29.78
N ASP A 917 9.20 53.24 30.16
CA ASP A 917 9.33 54.70 30.05
C ASP A 917 8.37 55.70 30.77
N LEU A 918 9.05 56.54 31.59
CA LEU A 918 8.87 57.99 31.87
C LEU A 918 8.25 58.46 33.21
N VAL A 919 9.14 58.96 34.08
CA VAL A 919 9.15 60.25 34.83
C VAL A 919 7.90 60.69 35.63
N ALA A 920 8.01 60.73 36.97
CA ALA A 920 7.89 61.93 37.84
C ALA A 920 7.45 61.60 39.28
N GLU A 921 7.99 62.40 40.20
CA GLU A 921 7.90 62.41 41.67
C GLU A 921 6.49 62.56 42.26
N GLY A 922 6.32 62.15 43.53
CA GLY A 922 5.25 62.67 44.38
C GLY A 922 4.88 61.86 45.62
N GLN A 923 5.28 62.35 46.79
CA GLN A 923 4.98 61.87 48.15
C GLN A 923 3.49 61.97 48.52
N GLY A 924 3.00 61.15 49.47
CA GLY A 924 1.70 61.39 50.12
C GLY A 924 1.14 60.28 51.00
N GLU A 925 1.55 60.30 52.27
CA GLU A 925 0.94 59.80 53.51
C GLU A 925 -0.41 59.02 53.52
N GLY A 926 -0.36 57.82 54.13
CA GLY A 926 -1.10 57.46 55.36
C GLY A 926 -2.64 57.51 55.41
N LYS A 927 -3.28 56.33 55.46
CA LYS A 927 -4.38 56.04 56.42
C LYS A 927 -4.76 54.55 56.44
N THR A 928 -4.93 54.04 57.64
CA THR A 928 -5.33 52.68 58.02
C THR A 928 -6.83 52.43 57.90
N CYS A 929 -7.16 51.23 57.39
CA CYS A 929 -8.28 50.33 57.67
C CYS A 929 -9.72 50.86 57.76
N HIS A 930 -10.58 50.39 56.84
CA HIS A 930 -11.94 49.96 57.19
C HIS A 930 -12.42 48.80 56.30
N VAL A 931 -12.97 47.78 56.96
CA VAL A 931 -13.65 46.60 56.43
C VAL A 931 -15.04 46.98 55.91
N GLY A 932 -15.43 46.44 54.75
CA GLY A 932 -16.80 46.48 54.23
C GLY A 932 -16.97 45.47 53.10
N ASP A 933 -17.70 44.40 53.37
CA ASP A 933 -18.28 43.48 52.37
C ASP A 933 -19.21 44.26 51.44
N GLU A 934 -18.93 44.30 50.12
CA GLU A 934 -19.95 44.49 49.10
C GLU A 934 -19.60 43.71 47.82
N ASN A 935 -20.49 42.78 47.44
CA ASN A 935 -20.56 42.17 46.13
C ASN A 935 -20.88 43.24 45.06
N GLN A 936 -20.12 43.29 43.97
CA GLN A 936 -20.59 43.85 42.70
C GLN A 936 -20.18 42.96 41.52
N GLU A 937 -21.20 42.43 40.86
CA GLU A 937 -21.15 41.85 39.52
C GLU A 937 -20.77 42.93 38.50
N GLN A 938 -19.86 42.61 37.58
CA GLN A 938 -19.84 43.21 36.24
C GLN A 938 -19.87 42.09 35.20
N GLN A 939 -20.91 42.18 34.38
CA GLN A 939 -21.24 41.33 33.25
C GLN A 939 -20.27 41.59 32.09
N ASP A 940 -19.84 40.51 31.43
CA ASP A 940 -19.68 40.49 29.98
C ASP A 940 -20.26 39.17 29.44
N VAL A 941 -21.07 39.29 28.40
CA VAL A 941 -21.99 38.28 27.86
C VAL A 941 -21.40 37.65 26.59
N CYS A 942 -21.28 36.31 26.54
CA CYS A 942 -21.81 35.48 25.44
C CYS A 942 -21.88 33.97 25.79
N SER A 943 -23.10 33.45 25.68
CA SER A 943 -23.75 32.11 25.86
C SER A 943 -23.05 30.86 25.28
N GLU A 944 -23.28 29.62 25.76
CA GLU A 944 -24.54 28.85 25.91
C GLU A 944 -24.57 27.82 27.09
N PRO A 945 -25.77 27.31 27.50
CA PRO A 945 -26.01 26.67 28.79
C PRO A 945 -25.96 25.14 28.74
N PHE A 946 -25.57 24.49 29.84
CA PHE A 946 -25.86 23.06 30.06
C PHE A 946 -26.25 22.77 31.51
N GLU A 947 -27.02 21.69 31.62
CA GLU A 947 -28.12 21.43 32.55
C GLU A 947 -27.74 21.14 34.00
N GLU A 948 -28.75 21.33 34.85
CA GLU A 948 -28.78 21.20 36.29
C GLU A 948 -28.27 19.84 36.82
N THR A 949 -27.39 19.87 37.82
CA THR A 949 -27.68 19.22 39.12
C THR A 949 -26.95 19.95 40.23
N SER A 950 -27.70 20.70 41.03
CA SER A 950 -27.24 21.30 42.27
C SER A 950 -27.21 20.25 43.39
N GLN A 951 -26.06 20.00 44.01
CA GLN A 951 -26.00 19.58 45.42
C GLN A 951 -24.88 20.30 46.17
N LYS A 952 -25.28 20.96 47.25
CA LYS A 952 -24.47 21.72 48.20
C LYS A 952 -23.55 20.80 49.01
N GLY A 953 -22.30 21.22 49.16
CA GLY A 953 -21.43 20.96 50.31
C GLY A 953 -20.28 19.98 50.10
N ASP A 954 -19.08 20.49 49.77
CA ASP A 954 -17.77 20.01 50.26
C ASP A 954 -16.58 20.68 49.50
N SER A 955 -15.82 21.57 50.16
CA SER A 955 -14.51 22.16 49.76
C SER A 955 -14.37 22.84 48.38
N PRO A 956 -13.50 23.86 48.19
CA PRO A 956 -13.28 24.45 46.87
C PRO A 956 -12.58 23.41 45.98
N VAL A 957 -13.33 22.81 45.08
CA VAL A 957 -12.80 21.88 44.07
C VAL A 957 -12.00 22.72 43.08
N ILE A 958 -10.72 22.42 42.93
CA ILE A 958 -9.89 22.96 41.84
C ILE A 958 -10.51 22.44 40.54
N ASP A 959 -10.97 23.33 39.66
CA ASP A 959 -11.57 22.95 38.38
C ASP A 959 -10.65 21.99 37.61
N CYS A 960 -11.17 20.79 37.31
CA CYS A 960 -10.49 19.74 36.56
C CYS A 960 -10.15 20.19 35.12
N TYR A 961 -10.82 21.24 34.65
CA TYR A 961 -10.63 21.88 33.35
C TYR A 961 -10.25 23.36 33.53
N GLY A 962 -9.13 23.61 34.22
CA GLY A 962 -8.58 24.96 34.44
C GLY A 962 -7.12 25.10 33.98
N PRO A 963 -6.51 26.29 34.19
CA PRO A 963 -5.11 26.58 33.86
C PRO A 963 -4.11 25.58 34.47
N PHE A 964 -4.45 24.98 35.61
CA PHE A 964 -3.63 23.96 36.27
C PHE A 964 -3.48 22.67 35.44
N SER A 965 -4.54 22.24 34.74
CA SER A 965 -4.49 21.07 33.85
C SER A 965 -3.53 21.30 32.68
N GLY A 966 -3.57 22.51 32.09
CA GLY A 966 -2.61 22.93 31.05
C GLY A 966 -1.17 22.99 31.56
N GLN A 967 -0.95 23.51 32.77
CA GLN A 967 0.38 23.51 33.39
C GLN A 967 0.89 22.10 33.65
N LEU A 968 0.04 21.17 34.12
CA LEU A 968 0.42 19.78 34.35
C LEU A 968 0.83 19.07 33.05
N ILE A 969 0.12 19.32 31.94
CA ILE A 969 0.47 18.82 30.61
C ILE A 969 1.86 19.32 30.20
N ALA A 970 2.12 20.62 30.35
CA ALA A 970 3.40 21.24 29.99
C ALA A 970 4.54 20.70 30.85
N THR A 971 4.36 20.62 32.17
CA THR A 971 5.39 20.11 33.09
C THR A 971 5.69 18.63 32.84
N MET A 972 4.67 17.80 32.55
CA MET A 972 4.90 16.41 32.16
C MET A 972 5.68 16.31 30.85
N LYS A 973 5.36 17.16 29.85
CA LYS A 973 6.11 17.22 28.58
C LYS A 973 7.58 17.55 28.81
N GLU A 974 7.85 18.58 29.60
CA GLU A 974 9.20 19.02 29.93
C GLU A 974 9.97 17.98 30.73
N ALA A 975 9.33 17.35 31.72
CA ALA A 975 9.92 16.27 32.49
C ALA A 975 10.36 15.12 31.58
N CYS A 976 9.46 14.61 30.74
CA CYS A 976 9.85 13.58 29.78
C CYS A 976 11.04 14.01 28.92
N ARG A 977 11.07 15.25 28.41
CA ARG A 977 12.18 15.78 27.61
C ARG A 977 13.51 15.81 28.38
N TYR A 978 13.53 16.32 29.61
CA TYR A 978 14.73 16.37 30.44
C TYR A 978 15.21 14.98 30.85
N ALA A 979 14.30 14.06 31.16
CA ALA A 979 14.63 12.67 31.48
C ALA A 979 15.39 11.96 30.34
N LEU A 980 15.12 12.35 29.08
CA LEU A 980 15.81 11.84 27.90
C LEU A 980 17.18 12.51 27.71
N GLN A 981 17.27 13.84 27.88
CA GLN A 981 18.51 14.60 27.68
C GLN A 981 19.63 14.18 28.62
N VAL A 982 19.31 13.71 29.83
CA VAL A 982 20.31 13.20 30.79
C VAL A 982 20.91 11.85 30.33
N LYS A 983 20.29 11.18 29.35
CA LYS A 983 20.72 9.87 28.85
C LYS A 983 21.33 9.98 27.46
N PRO A 984 22.23 9.04 27.08
CA PRO A 984 22.80 9.04 25.74
C PRO A 984 21.70 8.74 24.72
N GLN A 985 21.35 9.77 23.96
CA GLN A 985 20.35 9.73 22.90
C GLN A 985 20.97 9.32 21.57
N ARG A 986 20.22 8.57 20.78
CA ARG A 986 20.63 8.08 19.46
C ARG A 986 19.52 8.29 18.44
N LEU A 987 19.93 8.54 17.21
CA LEU A 987 19.03 8.64 16.08
C LEU A 987 18.83 7.23 15.50
N MET A 988 17.59 6.88 15.17
CA MET A 988 17.26 5.68 14.43
C MET A 988 16.95 6.05 12.98
N ALA A 989 17.68 5.41 12.07
CA ALA A 989 17.46 5.53 10.63
C ALA A 989 16.47 4.47 10.17
N ALA A 990 15.63 4.84 9.20
CA ALA A 990 14.88 3.85 8.44
C ALA A 990 15.86 3.05 7.57
N MET A 991 15.71 1.73 7.54
CA MET A 991 16.52 0.83 6.72
C MET A 991 15.65 0.15 5.66
N TYR A 992 16.14 0.17 4.41
CA TYR A 992 15.66 -0.71 3.36
C TYR A 992 16.44 -2.02 3.38
N THR A 993 15.73 -3.14 3.30
CA THR A 993 16.34 -4.37 2.79
C THR A 993 16.42 -4.24 1.28
N CYS A 994 17.62 -4.47 0.75
CA CYS A 994 17.95 -4.42 -0.64
C CYS A 994 18.27 -5.82 -1.14
N ASP A 995 17.37 -6.36 -1.97
CA ASP A 995 17.60 -7.61 -2.67
C ASP A 995 18.14 -7.29 -4.07
N ILE A 996 19.42 -7.61 -4.30
CA ILE A 996 20.11 -7.30 -5.54
C ILE A 996 20.36 -8.60 -6.30
N MET A 997 19.79 -8.69 -7.49
CA MET A 997 20.14 -9.75 -8.44
C MET A 997 21.29 -9.27 -9.31
N ALA A 998 22.39 -10.02 -9.34
CA ALA A 998 23.60 -9.65 -10.07
C ALA A 998 24.34 -10.89 -10.57
N THR A 999 25.04 -10.76 -11.69
CA THR A 999 25.96 -11.78 -12.21
C THR A 999 27.32 -11.72 -11.50
N SER A 1000 28.06 -12.83 -11.52
CA SER A 1000 29.35 -12.97 -10.82
C SER A 1000 30.42 -11.94 -11.21
N ASP A 1001 30.38 -11.43 -12.44
CA ASP A 1001 31.32 -10.46 -12.99
C ASP A 1001 31.14 -9.04 -12.43
N VAL A 1002 29.94 -8.69 -11.98
CA VAL A 1002 29.62 -7.33 -11.49
C VAL A 1002 29.52 -7.23 -9.97
N LEU A 1003 29.62 -8.33 -9.22
CA LEU A 1003 29.51 -8.36 -7.75
C LEU A 1003 30.43 -7.33 -7.08
N GLY A 1004 31.71 -7.29 -7.46
CA GLY A 1004 32.66 -6.34 -6.88
C GLY A 1004 32.26 -4.86 -7.06
N ARG A 1005 31.57 -4.53 -8.16
CA ARG A 1005 31.05 -3.18 -8.41
C ARG A 1005 29.83 -2.89 -7.55
N VAL A 1006 28.97 -3.87 -7.34
CA VAL A 1006 27.79 -3.77 -6.45
C VAL A 1006 28.25 -3.53 -5.01
N TYR A 1007 29.18 -4.33 -4.51
CA TYR A 1007 29.77 -4.14 -3.18
C TYR A 1007 30.38 -2.74 -3.01
N ALA A 1008 31.10 -2.25 -4.02
CA ALA A 1008 31.68 -0.90 -3.97
C ALA A 1008 30.62 0.22 -3.89
N VAL A 1009 29.43 0.04 -4.50
CA VAL A 1009 28.32 1.01 -4.37
C VAL A 1009 27.67 0.89 -3.00
N LEU A 1010 27.41 -0.33 -2.53
CA LEU A 1010 26.85 -0.58 -1.21
C LEU A 1010 27.72 0.03 -0.11
N SER A 1011 29.03 -0.27 -0.09
CA SER A 1011 29.95 0.27 0.92
C SER A 1011 30.07 1.79 0.88
N LYS A 1012 30.01 2.41 -0.31
CA LYS A 1012 30.01 3.88 -0.45
C LYS A 1012 28.77 4.51 0.20
N ARG A 1013 27.65 3.79 0.21
CA ARG A 1013 26.36 4.23 0.78
C ARG A 1013 26.03 3.55 2.10
N GLU A 1014 27.05 3.01 2.77
CA GLU A 1014 26.95 2.37 4.09
C GLU A 1014 26.00 1.17 4.15
N GLY A 1015 25.80 0.51 3.01
CA GLY A 1015 25.07 -0.74 2.94
C GLY A 1015 25.86 -1.86 3.61
N ARG A 1016 25.20 -2.62 4.49
CA ARG A 1016 25.75 -3.84 5.10
C ARG A 1016 25.13 -5.06 4.45
N VAL A 1017 25.98 -5.96 3.94
CA VAL A 1017 25.51 -7.22 3.36
C VAL A 1017 25.22 -8.21 4.48
N LEU A 1018 24.02 -8.78 4.48
CA LEU A 1018 23.58 -9.79 5.43
C LEU A 1018 23.88 -11.20 4.91
N GLN A 1019 23.57 -11.43 3.63
CA GLN A 1019 23.64 -12.74 3.02
C GLN A 1019 23.93 -12.64 1.52
N GLU A 1020 24.71 -13.60 1.01
CA GLU A 1020 24.96 -13.81 -0.42
C GLU A 1020 24.62 -15.26 -0.76
N GLU A 1021 23.72 -15.45 -1.73
CA GLU A 1021 23.26 -16.76 -2.18
C GLU A 1021 23.39 -16.88 -3.70
N MET A 1022 23.89 -18.02 -4.20
CA MET A 1022 23.89 -18.32 -5.63
C MET A 1022 22.56 -18.97 -6.02
N LYS A 1023 21.91 -18.49 -7.10
CA LYS A 1023 20.69 -19.12 -7.62
C LYS A 1023 21.04 -20.40 -8.38
N GLU A 1024 20.56 -21.54 -7.88
CA GLU A 1024 20.75 -22.83 -8.55
C GLU A 1024 20.23 -22.83 -10.00
N GLY A 1025 21.06 -23.32 -10.93
CA GLY A 1025 20.72 -23.40 -12.37
C GLY A 1025 21.00 -22.13 -13.18
N THR A 1026 21.48 -21.05 -12.56
CA THR A 1026 21.85 -19.80 -13.25
C THR A 1026 23.17 -19.24 -12.74
N ASP A 1027 23.82 -18.39 -13.53
CA ASP A 1027 25.05 -17.66 -13.12
C ASP A 1027 24.74 -16.40 -12.28
N MET A 1028 23.51 -16.29 -11.75
CA MET A 1028 23.01 -15.15 -10.99
C MET A 1028 23.17 -15.39 -9.48
N PHE A 1029 23.52 -14.33 -8.77
CA PHE A 1029 23.60 -14.24 -7.33
C PHE A 1029 22.51 -13.32 -6.81
N ILE A 1030 21.95 -13.65 -5.65
CA ILE A 1030 21.12 -12.76 -4.85
C ILE A 1030 21.97 -12.28 -3.68
N ILE A 1031 22.15 -10.96 -3.58
CA ILE A 1031 22.73 -10.31 -2.42
C ILE A 1031 21.60 -9.68 -1.62
N LYS A 1032 21.48 -10.05 -0.35
CA LYS A 1032 20.58 -9.39 0.62
C LYS A 1032 21.40 -8.45 1.48
N ALA A 1033 21.14 -7.15 1.36
CA ALA A 1033 21.83 -6.11 2.12
C ALA A 1033 20.83 -5.20 2.82
N VAL A 1034 21.26 -4.51 3.88
CA VAL A 1034 20.52 -3.39 4.47
C VAL A 1034 21.16 -2.08 4.03
N LEU A 1035 20.33 -1.08 3.70
CA LEU A 1035 20.75 0.23 3.22
C LEU A 1035 19.91 1.33 3.91
N PRO A 1036 20.52 2.37 4.48
CA PRO A 1036 19.77 3.51 5.01
C PRO A 1036 18.91 4.17 3.93
N VAL A 1037 17.64 4.46 4.25
CA VAL A 1037 16.71 5.10 3.32
C VAL A 1037 17.26 6.45 2.83
N ALA A 1038 17.98 7.19 3.69
CA ALA A 1038 18.58 8.49 3.36
C ALA A 1038 19.61 8.41 2.25
N GLU A 1039 20.39 7.34 2.24
CA GLU A 1039 21.41 7.12 1.23
C GLU A 1039 20.87 6.31 0.03
N SER A 1040 19.60 5.94 0.02
CA SER A 1040 19.02 5.12 -1.06
C SER A 1040 18.63 5.91 -2.32
N PHE A 1041 18.50 7.24 -2.25
CA PHE A 1041 18.08 8.06 -3.39
C PHE A 1041 19.13 8.05 -4.52
N GLY A 1042 18.72 7.66 -5.73
CA GLY A 1042 19.61 7.47 -6.87
C GLY A 1042 20.52 6.24 -6.77
N PHE A 1043 20.30 5.36 -5.79
CA PHE A 1043 21.07 4.11 -5.64
C PHE A 1043 20.82 3.14 -6.79
N ALA A 1044 19.56 2.98 -7.19
CA ALA A 1044 19.19 2.08 -8.29
C ALA A 1044 19.83 2.51 -9.62
N ASP A 1045 19.83 3.81 -9.90
CA ASP A 1045 20.47 4.38 -11.09
C ASP A 1045 22.00 4.26 -11.03
N GLU A 1046 22.62 4.47 -9.86
CA GLU A 1046 24.07 4.32 -9.70
C GLU A 1046 24.51 2.86 -9.93
N ILE A 1047 23.79 1.89 -9.37
CA ILE A 1047 24.06 0.46 -9.62
C ILE A 1047 23.85 0.13 -11.10
N ARG A 1048 22.72 0.53 -11.68
CA ARG A 1048 22.42 0.25 -13.09
C ARG A 1048 23.49 0.84 -14.00
N LYS A 1049 23.97 2.05 -13.71
CA LYS A 1049 25.03 2.72 -14.49
C LYS A 1049 26.39 2.04 -14.33
N ARG A 1050 26.80 1.63 -13.13
CA ARG A 1050 28.10 0.95 -12.90
C ARG A 1050 28.14 -0.49 -13.42
N THR A 1051 27.00 -1.16 -13.44
CA THR A 1051 26.87 -2.56 -13.88
C THR A 1051 26.34 -2.69 -15.30
N SER A 1052 26.12 -1.57 -16.01
CA SER A 1052 25.50 -1.55 -17.34
C SER A 1052 24.14 -2.27 -17.39
N GLY A 1053 23.41 -2.27 -16.27
CA GLY A 1053 22.10 -2.93 -16.13
C GLY A 1053 22.14 -4.42 -15.79
N LEU A 1054 23.31 -5.01 -15.57
CA LEU A 1054 23.43 -6.43 -15.15
C LEU A 1054 23.06 -6.66 -13.68
N ALA A 1055 23.01 -5.60 -12.87
CA ALA A 1055 22.48 -5.66 -11.52
C ALA A 1055 21.23 -4.79 -11.38
N SER A 1056 20.20 -5.34 -10.75
CA SER A 1056 18.94 -4.65 -10.46
C SER A 1056 18.61 -4.75 -8.97
N PRO A 1057 18.68 -3.64 -8.22
CA PRO A 1057 18.32 -3.63 -6.81
C PRO A 1057 16.82 -3.45 -6.61
N GLN A 1058 16.27 -4.13 -5.61
CA GLN A 1058 14.90 -3.93 -5.13
C GLN A 1058 14.94 -3.48 -3.68
N LEU A 1059 14.33 -2.33 -3.41
CA LEU A 1059 14.30 -1.72 -2.09
C LEU A 1059 12.94 -2.02 -1.44
N VAL A 1060 12.95 -2.64 -0.27
CA VAL A 1060 11.76 -2.92 0.53
C VAL A 1060 11.99 -2.41 1.95
N PHE A 1061 11.02 -1.69 2.51
CA PHE A 1061 11.11 -1.25 3.90
C PHE A 1061 11.17 -2.45 4.86
N SER A 1062 12.13 -2.39 5.78
CA SER A 1062 12.42 -3.48 6.70
C SER A 1062 12.08 -3.09 8.14
N HIS A 1063 12.87 -2.16 8.71
CA HIS A 1063 12.74 -1.73 10.10
C HIS A 1063 13.53 -0.44 10.35
N TRP A 1064 13.49 0.03 11.60
CA TRP A 1064 14.29 1.15 12.10
C TRP A 1064 15.53 0.62 12.82
N GLU A 1065 16.72 1.07 12.45
CA GLU A 1065 18.00 0.66 13.06
C GLU A 1065 18.66 1.87 13.75
N VAL A 1066 19.24 1.66 14.92
CA VAL A 1066 19.97 2.70 15.66
C VAL A 1066 21.29 2.99 14.95
N ILE A 1067 21.56 4.26 14.65
CA ILE A 1067 22.87 4.67 14.09
C ILE A 1067 23.92 4.51 15.22
N PRO A 1068 25.03 3.80 14.99
CA PRO A 1068 26.02 3.53 16.03
C PRO A 1068 26.76 4.80 16.49
N SER A 1069 26.85 5.81 15.62
CA SER A 1069 27.52 7.09 15.88
C SER A 1069 26.71 8.00 16.80
N ASP A 1070 27.39 8.66 17.75
CA ASP A 1070 26.77 9.63 18.65
C ASP A 1070 26.59 10.98 17.95
N PRO A 1071 25.37 11.54 17.80
CA PRO A 1071 25.16 12.80 17.09
C PRO A 1071 25.81 14.03 17.76
N PHE A 1072 26.15 13.98 19.05
CA PHE A 1072 26.75 15.11 19.78
C PHE A 1072 28.27 14.99 19.92
N TRP A 1073 28.87 13.86 19.51
CA TRP A 1073 30.30 13.66 19.64
C TRP A 1073 31.06 14.50 18.62
N VAL A 1074 32.04 15.25 19.13
CA VAL A 1074 33.00 16.07 18.37
C VAL A 1074 34.40 15.70 18.85
N PRO A 1075 35.37 15.47 17.96
CA PRO A 1075 36.75 15.23 18.37
C PRO A 1075 37.28 16.47 19.09
N THR A 1076 37.77 16.29 20.32
CA THR A 1076 38.25 17.38 21.18
C THR A 1076 39.76 17.43 21.29
N THR A 1077 40.45 16.32 21.03
CA THR A 1077 41.91 16.22 21.14
C THR A 1077 42.59 16.05 19.78
N GLU A 1078 43.83 16.55 19.65
CA GLU A 1078 44.62 16.37 18.42
C GLU A 1078 44.95 14.89 18.16
N GLU A 1079 45.06 14.06 19.20
CA GLU A 1079 45.24 12.61 19.10
C GLU A 1079 43.99 11.90 18.53
N GLU A 1080 42.79 12.31 18.97
CA GLU A 1080 41.51 11.86 18.36
C GLU A 1080 41.42 12.25 16.88
N TYR A 1081 41.93 13.44 16.53
CA TYR A 1081 41.96 13.95 15.15
C TYR A 1081 42.93 13.17 14.25
N LEU A 1082 44.10 12.81 14.78
CA LEU A 1082 45.13 12.02 14.10
C LEU A 1082 44.70 10.55 13.88
N HIS A 1083 43.91 9.98 14.79
CA HIS A 1083 43.39 8.61 14.66
C HIS A 1083 42.37 8.43 13.52
N PHE A 1084 41.67 9.50 13.10
CA PHE A 1084 40.72 9.46 11.97
C PHE A 1084 41.37 9.55 10.57
N GLY A 1085 42.71 9.67 10.50
CA GLY A 1085 43.49 9.70 9.26
C GLY A 1085 43.38 11.04 8.49
N GLU A 1086 44.14 11.16 7.38
CA GLU A 1086 44.24 12.38 6.55
C GLU A 1086 42.91 12.87 5.92
N LYS A 1087 41.78 12.18 6.17
CA LYS A 1087 40.41 12.56 5.75
C LYS A 1087 39.53 12.97 6.94
N ALA A 1088 40.06 13.77 7.85
CA ALA A 1088 39.31 14.38 8.96
C ALA A 1088 38.21 15.37 8.52
N ASP A 1089 37.96 15.54 7.22
CA ASP A 1089 36.87 16.36 6.66
C ASP A 1089 35.48 15.69 6.72
N SER A 1090 35.37 14.44 7.20
CA SER A 1090 34.08 13.74 7.25
C SER A 1090 33.34 14.08 8.54
N GLU A 1091 32.50 15.13 8.50
CA GLU A 1091 31.55 15.42 9.57
C GLU A 1091 30.81 14.16 10.04
N ASN A 1092 30.61 14.02 11.35
CA ASN A 1092 29.82 12.93 11.92
C ASN A 1092 28.44 12.87 11.25
N GLN A 1093 28.14 11.75 10.60
CA GLN A 1093 26.92 11.59 9.81
C GLN A 1093 25.64 11.70 10.65
N ALA A 1094 25.63 11.18 11.88
CA ALA A 1094 24.49 11.33 12.78
C ALA A 1094 24.23 12.81 13.09
N ARG A 1095 25.31 13.59 13.22
CA ARG A 1095 25.25 15.05 13.38
C ARG A 1095 24.77 15.75 12.10
N LYS A 1096 25.22 15.29 10.93
CA LYS A 1096 24.74 15.79 9.62
C LYS A 1096 23.23 15.61 9.48
N TYR A 1097 22.70 14.42 9.77
CA TYR A 1097 21.26 14.15 9.75
C TYR A 1097 20.51 15.00 10.77
N MET A 1098 21.01 15.08 12.01
CA MET A 1098 20.41 15.93 13.05
C MET A 1098 20.37 17.41 12.62
N ASN A 1099 21.47 17.96 12.13
CA ASN A 1099 21.57 19.35 11.70
C ASN A 1099 20.66 19.63 10.50
N ALA A 1100 20.56 18.70 9.54
CA ALA A 1100 19.66 18.83 8.40
C ALA A 1100 18.19 18.93 8.86
N VAL A 1101 17.77 18.07 9.78
CA VAL A 1101 16.40 18.11 10.33
C VAL A 1101 16.17 19.39 11.16
N ARG A 1102 17.14 19.80 11.99
CA ARG A 1102 17.04 21.01 12.81
C ARG A 1102 16.96 22.29 11.99
N LYS A 1103 17.86 22.49 11.00
CA LYS A 1103 17.83 23.66 10.09
C LYS A 1103 16.46 23.80 9.44
N ARG A 1104 15.87 22.66 9.04
CA ARG A 1104 14.56 22.60 8.37
C ARG A 1104 13.39 22.97 9.27
N LYS A 1105 13.38 22.49 10.52
CA LYS A 1105 12.36 22.86 11.51
C LYS A 1105 12.55 24.26 12.10
N GLY A 1106 13.58 24.99 11.67
CA GLY A 1106 13.94 26.29 12.25
C GLY A 1106 14.49 26.18 13.68
N LEU A 1107 14.95 24.98 14.09
CA LEU A 1107 15.56 24.74 15.39
C LEU A 1107 17.02 25.24 15.39
N TYR A 1108 17.49 25.68 16.55
CA TYR A 1108 18.86 26.16 16.70
C TYR A 1108 19.89 25.06 16.37
N VAL A 1109 20.83 25.39 15.47
CA VAL A 1109 21.99 24.57 15.15
C VAL A 1109 23.24 25.26 15.70
N GLU A 1110 24.05 24.52 16.44
CA GLU A 1110 25.33 24.98 16.97
C GLU A 1110 26.38 25.04 15.84
N GLU A 1111 26.15 25.91 14.85
CA GLU A 1111 27.11 26.21 13.78
C GLU A 1111 27.87 27.47 14.20
N LYS A 1112 29.12 27.31 14.67
CA LYS A 1112 29.98 28.43 15.05
C LYS A 1112 30.37 29.21 13.78
N ILE A 1113 29.57 30.21 13.41
CA ILE A 1113 29.80 30.97 12.18
C ILE A 1113 31.07 31.83 12.26
N VAL A 1114 31.42 32.39 13.43
CA VAL A 1114 32.76 32.93 13.77
C VAL A 1114 32.86 33.08 15.29
N GLU A 1115 33.84 32.47 15.96
CA GLU A 1115 33.91 32.56 17.43
C GLU A 1115 34.62 33.83 17.93
N HIS A 1116 35.61 34.38 17.21
CA HIS A 1116 36.19 35.70 17.48
C HIS A 1116 36.93 36.27 16.25
N ALA A 1117 36.31 37.16 15.46
CA ALA A 1117 37.04 37.90 14.41
C ALA A 1117 38.08 38.88 15.00
N GLU A 1118 37.89 39.35 16.24
CA GLU A 1118 38.70 40.44 16.81
C GLU A 1118 40.02 39.99 17.47
N LYS A 1119 40.17 38.71 17.85
CA LYS A 1119 41.30 38.27 18.70
C LYS A 1119 42.48 37.58 17.98
N GLN A 1120 42.40 37.38 16.66
CA GLN A 1120 43.51 36.74 15.92
C GLN A 1120 44.79 37.60 15.85
N ARG A 1121 44.73 38.92 16.04
CA ARG A 1121 45.93 39.78 16.06
C ARG A 1121 46.67 39.84 17.39
N THR A 1122 46.06 39.43 18.50
CA THR A 1122 46.65 39.55 19.85
C THR A 1122 47.30 38.26 20.36
N LEU A 1123 46.99 37.11 19.77
CA LEU A 1123 47.54 35.81 20.20
C LEU A 1123 48.96 35.53 19.67
N SER A 1124 49.45 36.27 18.67
CA SER A 1124 50.78 36.08 18.08
C SER A 1124 51.89 36.94 18.69
N LYS A 1125 51.71 37.47 19.91
CA LYS A 1125 52.73 38.31 20.57
C LYS A 1125 53.34 37.75 21.85
N ASN A 1126 52.94 36.58 22.33
CA ASN A 1126 53.65 35.86 23.40
C ASN A 1126 53.41 34.35 23.28
N LYS A 1127 54.00 33.72 22.26
CA LYS A 1127 54.32 32.29 22.25
C LYS A 1127 55.83 32.15 22.08
#